data_AF-A0A2P8G3Q0-F1
#
_entry.id   AF-A0A2P8G3Q0-F1
#
_cell.length_a   1.000
_cell.length_b   1.000
_cell.length_c   1.000
_cell.angle_alpha   90.00
_cell.angle_beta   90.00
_cell.angle_gamma   90.00
#
_symmetry.space_group_name_H-M   'P 1'
#
loop_
_entity.id
_entity.type
_entity.pdbx_description
1 polymer ?
#
loop_
_entity_poly.entity_id
_entity_poly.type
_entity_poly.pdbx_seq_one_letter_code
_entity_poly.pdbx_strand_id
1 'polypeptide(L)'
;MTRFSRTNNLTGWIVFAIAFITYALTVERTASFWDCGEFIACAFKLQVPHPPGAPFFLLIGRIFSLFAMGDLLQVAYWINMVSVLSSAFTILFLFWTITLLVRKLVAKNDEELTQADTLLVMGAGIVGALAYTWSDSFWFSAVEAEVYGLSSFFTAIVIWAVFKWERIQDPATENRWLILIAYLVGLSIGVHLLNLVTIPALALVYYFKKYQKVSVFGGIMAFVGGLVVLGIINSGIIPGLPSVAGKFEIFFVNTLGLPYKSGVIFFIILFIGALIWGIRFSQKKGNVLLNTSLLSLAFVLIGYASYLMVLVRAEYNPPINENNPNDVLSFVSYLKREQYGSRPLLYGPSFVSRPVSQKRGAPMYRKQDGKYVIYDYRPEYEYEPGANMLLPRMYSTQPGHPQLYMQMTGLAEGQKPTMSHNLSFMFSYQIGHMYWRYFLWNFVGRESDEEGAGNMTPWDVSTKYPEPIAHNKAHDNYYMLPFLLGLFGIVICYFRQKRDLLVLGLLFILTGVALVVYLNSPPTEPRERDYIYVGSFYIFCIWIGYGVIAIADAISKFVKSGTARAGVATALGLVAPVIMGTKGWDNHNRDHRYHSVDFAKNLLNSCAPNAILFTGGDNDTFPLWYVQEVEGFRTDVRVCNLSLLGTDWYIDQMKRKTYLSEALPISLDKNNYAFGKNDIVPFYEIPSVKAGINLKEYLGLVKQENKAIQVPLTSGDMTSILPSSVLFLPVDAEAVKKMNIIKSDLVPFVSDSISWTIGKGDLYKSDLIMLDIIASNDWKRPIYFSSTLGGSSYLNLKEYMQLEGYAYRLLPVKVPGASDGYVNADVMYNNLMTKMFWRELDNPNTYYDNTYLGSPVATARIAFLRLTGQLIADGRKEEAKKAIERSLTTMPDKSIPYDQFSANFIGPLFDLGETKKALEIAETMATRADEVLTWAKNNSTTRRRDSNVYLYIMQVIVQECRDAKQEAAAKKYEAIFQKHLAAFNMYGGGQ
;
A
#
# COMPACT_ATOMS: atom_id res chain seq x y z
N MET A 1 41.87 13.96 -15.26
CA MET A 1 41.11 13.60 -14.03
C MET A 1 42.04 13.80 -12.83
N THR A 2 41.68 14.67 -11.88
CA THR A 2 42.49 14.98 -10.69
C THR A 2 42.56 13.80 -9.71
N ARG A 3 43.53 13.81 -8.77
CA ARG A 3 43.65 12.80 -7.70
C ARG A 3 42.34 12.73 -6.88
N PHE A 4 41.79 13.89 -6.50
CA PHE A 4 40.49 13.99 -5.83
C PHE A 4 39.37 13.31 -6.62
N SER A 5 39.25 13.62 -7.92
CA SER A 5 38.17 13.07 -8.76
C SER A 5 38.23 11.53 -8.86
N ARG A 6 39.43 10.95 -8.90
CA ARG A 6 39.58 9.48 -8.90
C ARG A 6 39.14 8.90 -7.56
N THR A 7 39.60 9.47 -6.45
CA THR A 7 39.22 9.03 -5.09
C THR A 7 37.72 9.16 -4.87
N ASN A 8 37.12 10.31 -5.21
CA ASN A 8 35.68 10.55 -5.08
C ASN A 8 34.84 9.53 -5.86
N ASN A 9 35.23 9.22 -7.10
CA ASN A 9 34.49 8.26 -7.90
C ASN A 9 34.63 6.83 -7.36
N LEU A 10 35.85 6.43 -6.97
CA LEU A 10 36.09 5.11 -6.39
C LEU A 10 35.33 4.93 -5.06
N THR A 11 35.41 5.91 -4.15
CA THR A 11 34.69 5.86 -2.87
C THR A 11 33.18 5.80 -3.10
N GLY A 12 32.65 6.57 -4.05
CA GLY A 12 31.23 6.49 -4.41
C GLY A 12 30.83 5.07 -4.82
N TRP A 13 31.59 4.43 -5.71
CA TRP A 13 31.32 3.04 -6.13
C TRP A 13 31.51 2.01 -5.00
N ILE A 14 32.40 2.26 -4.04
CA ILE A 14 32.52 1.42 -2.84
C ILE A 14 31.26 1.56 -1.97
N VAL A 15 30.78 2.78 -1.74
CA VAL A 15 29.53 3.02 -0.99
C VAL A 15 28.33 2.40 -1.72
N PHE A 16 28.27 2.51 -3.04
CA PHE A 16 27.29 1.79 -3.87
C PHE A 16 27.36 0.28 -3.64
N ALA A 17 28.56 -0.31 -3.65
CA ALA A 17 28.73 -1.74 -3.45
C ALA A 17 28.26 -2.19 -2.04
N ILE A 18 28.54 -1.39 -1.00
CA ILE A 18 28.05 -1.66 0.36
C ILE A 18 26.52 -1.66 0.39
N ALA A 19 25.87 -0.64 -0.19
CA ALA A 19 24.42 -0.54 -0.24
C ALA A 19 23.81 -1.68 -1.07
N PHE A 20 24.37 -1.97 -2.26
CA PHE A 20 23.94 -3.06 -3.12
C PHE A 20 24.03 -4.42 -2.42
N ILE A 21 25.15 -4.72 -1.77
CA ILE A 21 25.33 -5.98 -1.04
C ILE A 21 24.34 -6.06 0.13
N THR A 22 24.17 -4.98 0.90
CA THR A 22 23.19 -4.91 2.00
C THR A 22 21.80 -5.29 1.47
N TYR A 23 21.31 -4.58 0.47
CA TYR A 23 19.96 -4.78 -0.04
C TYR A 23 19.79 -6.12 -0.76
N ALA A 24 20.79 -6.59 -1.49
CA ALA A 24 20.75 -7.89 -2.16
C ALA A 24 20.75 -9.07 -1.17
N LEU A 25 21.39 -8.92 0.00
CA LEU A 25 21.37 -9.93 1.06
C LEU A 25 20.04 -9.97 1.81
N THR A 26 19.32 -8.85 1.87
CA THR A 26 18.08 -8.72 2.63
C THR A 26 16.82 -8.66 1.76
N VAL A 27 16.96 -8.79 0.43
CA VAL A 27 15.85 -8.67 -0.52
C VAL A 27 14.84 -9.79 -0.36
N GLU A 28 13.56 -9.45 -0.49
CA GLU A 28 12.48 -10.41 -0.59
C GLU A 28 12.75 -11.39 -1.76
N ARG A 29 12.68 -12.70 -1.49
CA ARG A 29 12.97 -13.73 -2.51
C ARG A 29 11.79 -13.97 -3.44
N THR A 30 10.58 -13.64 -2.99
CA THR A 30 9.33 -13.88 -3.72
C THR A 30 8.48 -12.60 -3.81
N ALA A 31 7.17 -12.72 -4.07
CA ALA A 31 6.28 -11.57 -3.99
C ALA A 31 5.92 -11.31 -2.51
N SER A 32 6.06 -10.06 -2.05
CA SER A 32 5.52 -9.61 -0.78
C SER A 32 4.04 -9.21 -0.88
N PHE A 33 3.39 -8.99 0.26
CA PHE A 33 2.04 -8.40 0.34
C PHE A 33 1.98 -6.96 -0.20
N TRP A 34 0.78 -6.39 -0.23
CA TRP A 34 0.47 -5.12 -0.88
C TRP A 34 0.74 -5.18 -2.40
N ASP A 35 1.10 -4.05 -2.99
CA ASP A 35 1.14 -3.85 -4.44
C ASP A 35 2.21 -4.70 -5.17
N CYS A 36 3.16 -5.30 -4.44
CA CYS A 36 4.29 -6.02 -5.02
C CYS A 36 3.86 -7.20 -5.91
N GLY A 37 2.89 -8.01 -5.46
CA GLY A 37 2.38 -9.14 -6.25
C GLY A 37 1.80 -8.69 -7.60
N GLU A 38 1.04 -7.59 -7.60
CA GLU A 38 0.47 -7.00 -8.81
C GLU A 38 1.56 -6.40 -9.71
N PHE A 39 2.47 -5.59 -9.16
CA PHE A 39 3.56 -4.99 -9.92
C PHE A 39 4.47 -6.03 -10.58
N ILE A 40 4.79 -7.12 -9.88
CA ILE A 40 5.57 -8.23 -10.44
C ILE A 40 4.79 -8.92 -11.57
N ALA A 41 3.50 -9.23 -11.36
CA ALA A 41 2.64 -9.85 -12.39
C ALA A 41 2.48 -8.97 -13.64
N CYS A 42 2.29 -7.66 -13.43
CA CYS A 42 2.17 -6.67 -14.48
C CYS A 42 3.49 -6.42 -15.20
N ALA A 43 4.62 -6.37 -14.51
CA ALA A 43 5.93 -6.20 -15.14
C ALA A 43 6.28 -7.44 -15.98
N PHE A 44 6.04 -8.65 -15.45
CA PHE A 44 6.35 -9.90 -16.15
C PHE A 44 5.62 -10.01 -17.49
N LYS A 45 4.33 -9.64 -17.58
CA LYS A 45 3.53 -9.74 -18.82
C LYS A 45 3.20 -8.42 -19.49
N LEU A 46 3.80 -7.32 -19.02
CA LEU A 46 3.46 -5.94 -19.42
C LEU A 46 1.95 -5.70 -19.35
N GLN A 47 1.33 -5.94 -18.19
CA GLN A 47 -0.10 -5.71 -17.96
C GLN A 47 -0.34 -4.29 -17.41
N VAL A 48 -1.60 -3.93 -17.14
CA VAL A 48 -1.95 -2.58 -16.65
C VAL A 48 -2.38 -2.67 -15.19
N PRO A 49 -1.52 -2.25 -14.23
CA PRO A 49 -1.84 -2.28 -12.81
C PRO A 49 -2.69 -1.09 -12.40
N HIS A 50 -2.97 -0.99 -11.11
CA HIS A 50 -3.74 0.11 -10.54
C HIS A 50 -3.17 1.50 -10.92
N PRO A 51 -4.05 2.53 -11.07
CA PRO A 51 -3.63 3.85 -11.52
C PRO A 51 -2.71 4.58 -10.52
N PRO A 52 -1.64 5.27 -10.99
CA PRO A 52 -1.40 5.65 -12.38
C PRO A 52 -0.46 4.70 -13.17
N GLY A 53 -0.20 3.48 -12.69
CA GLY A 53 0.35 2.41 -13.52
C GLY A 53 1.87 2.23 -13.59
N ALA A 54 2.66 3.25 -13.22
CA ALA A 54 4.13 3.22 -13.21
C ALA A 54 4.79 2.51 -14.43
N PRO A 55 4.45 2.87 -15.67
CA PRO A 55 4.81 2.10 -16.87
C PRO A 55 6.33 2.00 -17.12
N PHE A 56 7.12 3.00 -16.71
CA PHE A 56 8.58 2.91 -16.83
C PHE A 56 9.15 1.88 -15.85
N PHE A 57 8.62 1.80 -14.62
CA PHE A 57 8.99 0.75 -13.68
C PHE A 57 8.66 -0.64 -14.26
N LEU A 58 7.47 -0.82 -14.83
CA LEU A 58 7.07 -2.08 -15.47
C LEU A 58 7.98 -2.50 -16.63
N LEU A 59 8.41 -1.55 -17.46
CA LEU A 59 9.33 -1.81 -18.58
C LEU A 59 10.71 -2.28 -18.07
N ILE A 60 11.24 -1.65 -17.02
CA ILE A 60 12.49 -2.08 -16.39
C ILE A 60 12.32 -3.44 -15.71
N GLY A 61 11.21 -3.65 -14.99
CA GLY A 61 10.87 -4.94 -14.38
C GLY A 61 10.77 -6.07 -15.40
N ARG A 62 10.19 -5.80 -16.58
CA ARG A 62 10.16 -6.78 -17.69
C ARG A 62 11.56 -7.17 -18.13
N ILE A 63 12.49 -6.22 -18.25
CA ILE A 63 13.89 -6.51 -18.60
C ILE A 63 14.51 -7.40 -17.52
N PHE A 64 14.32 -7.06 -16.24
CA PHE A 64 14.88 -7.83 -15.14
C PHE A 64 14.32 -9.25 -15.05
N SER A 65 13.03 -9.44 -15.34
CA SER A 65 12.42 -10.77 -15.37
C SER A 65 13.09 -11.73 -16.37
N LEU A 66 13.78 -11.20 -17.41
CA LEU A 66 14.52 -12.03 -18.38
C LEU A 66 15.76 -12.68 -17.76
N PHE A 67 16.33 -12.13 -16.68
CA PHE A 67 17.45 -12.74 -15.97
C PHE A 67 17.06 -13.99 -15.18
N ALA A 68 15.76 -14.28 -15.07
CA ALA A 68 15.27 -15.55 -14.54
C ALA A 68 15.54 -16.73 -15.50
N MET A 69 15.95 -16.49 -16.75
CA MET A 69 16.33 -17.52 -17.74
C MET A 69 15.29 -18.64 -17.94
N GLY A 70 14.00 -18.32 -17.75
CA GLY A 70 12.88 -19.25 -17.87
C GLY A 70 12.44 -19.91 -16.56
N ASP A 71 13.17 -19.76 -15.46
CA ASP A 71 12.71 -20.20 -14.13
C ASP A 71 11.69 -19.20 -13.55
N LEU A 72 10.41 -19.57 -13.60
CA LEU A 72 9.32 -18.71 -13.14
C LEU A 72 9.41 -18.39 -11.65
N LEU A 73 10.01 -19.26 -10.83
CA LEU A 73 10.17 -19.03 -9.39
C LEU A 73 11.23 -17.97 -9.06
N GLN A 74 12.10 -17.63 -10.03
CA GLN A 74 13.12 -16.59 -9.89
C GLN A 74 12.67 -15.22 -10.41
N VAL A 75 11.51 -15.14 -11.08
CA VAL A 75 11.01 -13.89 -11.68
C VAL A 75 10.80 -12.81 -10.61
N ALA A 76 10.17 -13.15 -9.49
CA ALA A 76 9.94 -12.21 -8.40
C ALA A 76 11.26 -11.66 -7.83
N TYR A 77 12.22 -12.53 -7.53
CA TYR A 77 13.55 -12.12 -7.06
C TYR A 77 14.20 -11.11 -8.01
N TRP A 78 14.24 -11.40 -9.32
CA TRP A 78 14.85 -10.49 -10.27
C TRP A 78 14.09 -9.18 -10.42
N ILE A 79 12.76 -9.17 -10.32
CA ILE A 79 12.02 -7.90 -10.33
C ILE A 79 12.27 -7.12 -9.03
N ASN A 80 12.36 -7.77 -7.86
CA ASN A 80 12.77 -7.11 -6.61
C ASN A 80 14.18 -6.50 -6.72
N MET A 81 15.09 -7.11 -7.52
CA MET A 81 16.42 -6.55 -7.77
C MET A 81 16.41 -5.19 -8.49
N VAL A 82 15.29 -4.78 -9.12
CA VAL A 82 15.12 -3.42 -9.65
C VAL A 82 15.18 -2.40 -8.52
N SER A 83 14.49 -2.66 -7.41
CA SER A 83 14.50 -1.82 -6.22
C SER A 83 15.86 -1.82 -5.55
N VAL A 84 16.49 -2.99 -5.39
CA VAL A 84 17.85 -3.14 -4.84
C VAL A 84 18.85 -2.27 -5.61
N LEU A 85 18.86 -2.39 -6.94
CA LEU A 85 19.82 -1.68 -7.78
C LEU A 85 19.54 -0.17 -7.79
N SER A 86 18.27 0.23 -7.90
CA SER A 86 17.88 1.64 -7.91
C SER A 86 18.19 2.31 -6.57
N SER A 87 17.94 1.63 -5.46
CA SER A 87 18.28 2.12 -4.13
C SER A 87 19.79 2.22 -3.92
N ALA A 88 20.58 1.25 -4.38
CA ALA A 88 22.04 1.36 -4.35
C ALA A 88 22.56 2.58 -5.15
N PHE A 89 21.98 2.84 -6.32
CA PHE A 89 22.29 4.06 -7.08
C PHE A 89 21.82 5.34 -6.37
N THR A 90 20.70 5.31 -5.65
CA THR A 90 20.26 6.42 -4.79
C THR A 90 21.37 6.79 -3.79
N ILE A 91 21.97 5.80 -3.13
CA ILE A 91 23.08 6.01 -2.19
C ILE A 91 24.32 6.58 -2.88
N LEU A 92 24.65 6.09 -4.09
CA LEU A 92 25.75 6.63 -4.89
C LEU A 92 25.57 8.13 -5.18
N PHE A 93 24.38 8.52 -5.63
CA PHE A 93 24.08 9.92 -5.95
C PHE A 93 23.95 10.79 -4.70
N LEU A 94 23.50 10.23 -3.57
CA LEU A 94 23.56 10.91 -2.26
C LEU A 94 25.02 11.21 -1.87
N PHE A 95 25.89 10.20 -1.93
CA PHE A 95 27.32 10.36 -1.66
C PHE A 95 27.93 11.46 -2.54
N TRP A 96 27.66 11.46 -3.84
CA TRP A 96 28.18 12.50 -4.73
C TRP A 96 27.55 13.87 -4.50
N THR A 97 26.30 13.94 -4.07
CA THR A 97 25.66 15.20 -3.68
C THR A 97 26.34 15.77 -2.44
N ILE A 98 26.55 14.96 -1.39
CA ILE A 98 27.21 15.38 -0.15
C ILE A 98 28.63 15.85 -0.45
N THR A 99 29.41 15.08 -1.20
CA THR A 99 30.79 15.47 -1.52
C THR A 99 30.86 16.75 -2.36
N LEU A 100 29.93 16.99 -3.30
CA LEU A 100 29.85 18.25 -4.05
C LEU A 100 29.58 19.45 -3.13
N LEU A 101 28.65 19.28 -2.19
CA LEU A 101 28.21 20.31 -1.26
C LEU A 101 29.27 20.61 -0.18
N VAL A 102 29.86 19.58 0.43
CA VAL A 102 30.96 19.74 1.41
C VAL A 102 32.17 20.42 0.77
N ARG A 103 32.50 20.13 -0.49
CA ARG A 103 33.59 20.84 -1.19
C ARG A 103 33.34 22.33 -1.33
N LYS A 104 32.08 22.73 -1.59
CA LYS A 104 31.68 24.14 -1.63
C LYS A 104 31.91 24.81 -0.28
N LEU A 105 31.72 24.07 0.82
CA LEU A 105 32.00 24.53 2.19
C LEU A 105 33.49 24.66 2.50
N VAL A 106 34.34 23.76 1.99
CA VAL A 106 35.81 23.85 2.14
C VAL A 106 36.43 24.99 1.30
N ALA A 107 35.73 25.45 0.26
CA ALA A 107 36.07 26.64 -0.54
C ALA A 107 37.47 26.60 -1.21
N LYS A 108 37.93 25.41 -1.63
CA LYS A 108 39.20 25.21 -2.37
C LYS A 108 38.96 24.60 -3.75
N ASN A 109 39.79 24.95 -4.72
CA ASN A 109 39.78 24.32 -6.05
C ASN A 109 40.31 22.88 -6.01
N ASP A 110 40.00 22.08 -7.04
CA ASP A 110 40.36 20.65 -7.10
C ASP A 110 41.87 20.38 -6.99
N GLU A 111 42.68 21.33 -7.49
CA GLU A 111 44.14 21.26 -7.46
C GLU A 111 44.72 21.71 -6.10
N GLU A 112 43.93 22.41 -5.29
CA GLU A 112 44.32 22.97 -3.98
C GLU A 112 43.87 22.07 -2.80
N LEU A 113 43.08 21.03 -3.07
CA LEU A 113 42.60 20.12 -2.03
C LEU A 113 43.75 19.29 -1.47
N THR A 114 44.04 19.48 -0.19
CA THR A 114 45.03 18.66 0.51
C THR A 114 44.50 17.22 0.69
N GLN A 115 45.39 16.30 1.08
CA GLN A 115 44.98 14.95 1.44
C GLN A 115 44.00 14.95 2.63
N ALA A 116 44.20 15.86 3.60
CA ALA A 116 43.29 16.03 4.72
C ALA A 116 41.90 16.48 4.27
N ASP A 117 41.83 17.48 3.38
CA ASP A 117 40.56 17.96 2.82
C ASP A 117 39.84 16.84 2.05
N THR A 118 40.58 16.08 1.24
CA THR A 118 40.04 14.95 0.49
C THR A 118 39.45 13.90 1.42
N LEU A 119 40.19 13.48 2.45
CA LEU A 119 39.70 12.49 3.43
C LEU A 119 38.46 12.99 4.17
N LEU A 120 38.43 14.25 4.56
CA LEU A 120 37.30 14.84 5.27
C LEU A 120 36.04 14.88 4.39
N VAL A 121 36.18 15.26 3.12
CA VAL A 121 35.07 15.25 2.14
C VAL A 121 34.58 13.83 1.90
N MET A 122 35.47 12.85 1.74
CA MET A 122 35.08 11.44 1.59
C MET A 122 34.36 10.93 2.82
N GLY A 123 34.87 11.23 4.02
CA GLY A 123 34.27 10.82 5.28
C GLY A 123 32.87 11.37 5.50
N ALA A 124 32.67 12.67 5.22
CA ALA A 124 31.35 13.30 5.25
C ALA A 124 30.37 12.61 4.27
N GLY A 125 30.82 12.33 3.05
CA GLY A 125 30.04 11.60 2.05
C GLY A 125 29.66 10.20 2.51
N ILE A 126 30.62 9.41 3.01
CA ILE A 126 30.40 8.03 3.48
C ILE A 126 29.39 8.01 4.63
N VAL A 127 29.59 8.85 5.65
CA VAL A 127 28.75 8.84 6.85
C VAL A 127 27.30 9.20 6.53
N GLY A 128 27.07 10.27 5.76
CA GLY A 128 25.70 10.65 5.38
C GLY A 128 25.03 9.66 4.45
N ALA A 129 25.76 9.11 3.46
CA ALA A 129 25.20 8.14 2.53
C ALA A 129 24.87 6.79 3.20
N LEU A 130 25.74 6.31 4.09
CA LEU A 130 25.49 5.08 4.85
C LEU A 130 24.41 5.26 5.92
N ALA A 131 24.22 6.46 6.48
CA ALA A 131 23.10 6.72 7.39
C ALA A 131 21.76 6.56 6.67
N TYR A 132 21.65 7.03 5.43
CA TYR A 132 20.47 6.79 4.61
C TYR A 132 20.36 5.34 4.14
N THR A 133 21.50 4.65 3.92
CA THR A 133 21.52 3.25 3.51
C THR A 133 20.75 2.36 4.48
N TRP A 134 20.92 2.62 5.78
CA TRP A 134 20.31 1.84 6.86
C TRP A 134 19.22 2.62 7.63
N SER A 135 18.60 3.63 7.01
CA SER A 135 17.41 4.26 7.60
C SER A 135 16.18 3.38 7.34
N ASP A 136 15.42 3.09 8.41
CA ASP A 136 14.25 2.19 8.46
C ASP A 136 13.37 2.26 7.20
N SER A 137 12.78 3.42 6.94
CA SER A 137 11.80 3.58 5.86
C SER A 137 12.40 3.40 4.46
N PHE A 138 13.65 3.80 4.25
CA PHE A 138 14.30 3.65 2.95
C PHE A 138 14.75 2.21 2.70
N TRP A 139 15.29 1.54 3.72
CA TRP A 139 15.71 0.15 3.61
C TRP A 139 14.50 -0.76 3.35
N PHE A 140 13.36 -0.53 4.03
CA PHE A 140 12.10 -1.23 3.76
C PHE A 140 11.73 -1.21 2.27
N SER A 141 11.78 -0.04 1.62
CA SER A 141 11.49 0.10 0.18
C SER A 141 12.59 -0.41 -0.75
N ALA A 142 13.82 -0.61 -0.26
CA ALA A 142 14.94 -1.07 -1.08
C ALA A 142 14.91 -2.57 -1.36
N VAL A 143 14.09 -3.33 -0.63
CA VAL A 143 14.12 -4.81 -0.60
C VAL A 143 12.85 -5.47 -1.17
N GLU A 144 11.97 -4.72 -1.82
CA GLU A 144 10.74 -5.22 -2.44
C GLU A 144 10.42 -4.52 -3.77
N ALA A 145 9.71 -5.19 -4.67
CA ALA A 145 9.33 -4.67 -5.99
C ALA A 145 8.22 -3.61 -5.93
N GLU A 146 8.57 -2.45 -5.38
CA GLU A 146 7.76 -1.24 -5.42
C GLU A 146 8.47 -0.05 -6.10
N VAL A 147 7.70 0.92 -6.56
CA VAL A 147 8.13 2.12 -7.28
C VAL A 147 9.02 3.04 -6.44
N TYR A 148 9.02 2.93 -5.10
CA TYR A 148 9.69 3.89 -4.22
C TYR A 148 11.22 3.84 -4.31
N GLY A 149 11.83 2.66 -4.53
CA GLY A 149 13.27 2.54 -4.75
C GLY A 149 13.72 3.27 -6.01
N LEU A 150 13.01 3.06 -7.13
CA LEU A 150 13.27 3.74 -8.39
C LEU A 150 12.88 5.23 -8.36
N SER A 151 11.83 5.59 -7.63
CA SER A 151 11.46 6.99 -7.38
C SER A 151 12.58 7.74 -6.65
N SER A 152 13.14 7.13 -5.60
CA SER A 152 14.25 7.70 -4.82
C SER A 152 15.50 7.88 -5.68
N PHE A 153 15.77 6.93 -6.59
CA PHE A 153 16.85 7.05 -7.55
C PHE A 153 16.71 8.31 -8.43
N PHE A 154 15.52 8.52 -9.01
CA PHE A 154 15.27 9.71 -9.83
C PHE A 154 15.39 11.01 -9.03
N THR A 155 14.89 11.03 -7.80
CA THR A 155 15.09 12.17 -6.89
C THR A 155 16.58 12.43 -6.64
N ALA A 156 17.36 11.41 -6.32
CA ALA A 156 18.78 11.55 -6.01
C ALA A 156 19.62 11.99 -7.22
N ILE A 157 19.42 11.37 -8.39
CA ILE A 157 20.15 11.73 -9.61
C ILE A 157 19.77 13.13 -10.11
N VAL A 158 18.52 13.57 -9.95
CA VAL A 158 18.11 14.94 -10.34
C VAL A 158 18.71 15.99 -9.40
N ILE A 159 18.65 15.77 -8.08
CA ILE A 159 19.28 16.67 -7.11
C ILE A 159 20.80 16.75 -7.38
N TRP A 160 21.45 15.60 -7.54
CA TRP A 160 22.87 15.54 -7.89
C TRP A 160 23.16 16.27 -9.21
N ALA A 161 22.35 16.04 -10.24
CA ALA A 161 22.55 16.64 -11.56
C ALA A 161 22.38 18.17 -11.52
N VAL A 162 21.48 18.71 -10.70
CA VAL A 162 21.33 20.16 -10.50
C VAL A 162 22.54 20.76 -9.80
N PHE A 163 23.04 20.15 -8.71
CA PHE A 163 24.27 20.63 -8.06
C PHE A 163 25.53 20.42 -8.90
N LYS A 164 25.54 19.39 -9.75
CA LYS A 164 26.60 19.20 -10.75
C LYS A 164 26.53 20.27 -11.84
N TRP A 165 25.33 20.55 -12.35
CA TRP A 165 25.05 21.62 -13.30
C TRP A 165 25.47 22.98 -12.75
N GLU A 166 25.25 23.25 -11.46
CA GLU A 166 25.66 24.49 -10.80
C GLU A 166 27.14 24.81 -11.06
N ARG A 167 28.00 23.79 -11.07
CA ARG A 167 29.46 23.96 -11.20
C ARG A 167 29.99 24.08 -12.64
N ILE A 168 29.19 23.76 -13.64
CA ILE A 168 29.61 23.84 -15.05
C ILE A 168 29.70 25.31 -15.45
N GLN A 169 30.78 25.73 -16.14
CA GLN A 169 30.94 27.12 -16.58
C GLN A 169 30.71 27.29 -18.10
N ASP A 170 30.91 26.23 -18.88
CA ASP A 170 30.68 26.25 -20.33
C ASP A 170 29.16 26.34 -20.64
N PRO A 171 28.67 27.42 -21.25
CA PRO A 171 27.23 27.62 -21.47
C PRO A 171 26.56 26.53 -22.31
N ALA A 172 27.28 25.96 -23.29
CA ALA A 172 26.73 24.89 -24.11
C ALA A 172 26.50 23.61 -23.29
N THR A 173 27.48 23.25 -22.46
CA THR A 173 27.38 22.12 -21.53
C THR A 173 26.31 22.38 -20.48
N GLU A 174 26.20 23.59 -19.94
CA GLU A 174 25.12 23.95 -19.00
C GLU A 174 23.74 23.65 -19.58
N ASN A 175 23.47 24.05 -20.83
CA ASN A 175 22.17 23.82 -21.46
C ASN A 175 21.90 22.33 -21.72
N ARG A 176 22.92 21.55 -22.11
CA ARG A 176 22.80 20.08 -22.27
C ARG A 176 22.39 19.40 -20.97
N TRP A 177 22.93 19.85 -19.84
CA TRP A 177 22.59 19.32 -18.53
C TRP A 177 21.17 19.71 -18.10
N LEU A 178 20.68 20.90 -18.43
CA LEU A 178 19.27 21.26 -18.20
C LEU A 178 18.31 20.36 -18.98
N ILE A 179 18.66 20.01 -20.23
CA ILE A 179 17.89 19.08 -21.05
C ILE A 179 17.94 17.66 -20.46
N LEU A 180 19.10 17.20 -19.97
CA LEU A 180 19.23 15.93 -19.27
C LEU A 180 18.37 15.89 -17.99
N ILE A 181 18.39 16.95 -17.19
CA ILE A 181 17.55 17.07 -15.99
C ILE A 181 16.07 16.99 -16.37
N ALA A 182 15.66 17.70 -17.43
CA ALA A 182 14.30 17.66 -17.95
C ALA A 182 13.90 16.24 -18.42
N TYR A 183 14.81 15.50 -19.07
CA TYR A 183 14.61 14.11 -19.45
C TYR A 183 14.41 13.19 -18.24
N LEU A 184 15.26 13.31 -17.23
CA LEU A 184 15.17 12.53 -15.99
C LEU A 184 13.87 12.82 -15.24
N VAL A 185 13.46 14.09 -15.20
CA VAL A 185 12.13 14.48 -14.68
C VAL A 185 11.02 13.82 -15.50
N GLY A 186 11.09 13.83 -16.83
CA GLY A 186 10.14 13.16 -17.70
C GLY A 186 10.03 11.66 -17.46
N LEU A 187 11.17 10.96 -17.33
CA LEU A 187 11.20 9.52 -17.03
C LEU A 187 10.60 9.21 -15.65
N SER A 188 10.88 10.05 -14.66
CA SER A 188 10.37 9.85 -13.29
C SER A 188 8.84 9.86 -13.22
N ILE A 189 8.15 10.57 -14.14
CA ILE A 189 6.68 10.56 -14.23
C ILE A 189 6.15 9.14 -14.52
N GLY A 190 6.88 8.35 -15.32
CA GLY A 190 6.58 6.95 -15.60
C GLY A 190 6.85 6.00 -14.43
N VAL A 191 7.33 6.50 -13.30
CA VAL A 191 7.58 5.74 -12.06
C VAL A 191 6.70 6.27 -10.94
N HIS A 192 6.95 7.51 -10.50
CA HIS A 192 6.25 8.14 -9.38
C HIS A 192 6.43 9.67 -9.40
N LEU A 193 5.45 10.42 -8.91
CA LEU A 193 5.40 11.89 -9.03
C LEU A 193 6.24 12.64 -7.98
N LEU A 194 6.80 11.94 -6.99
CA LEU A 194 7.53 12.54 -5.86
C LEU A 194 8.68 13.46 -6.29
N ASN A 195 9.41 13.08 -7.35
CA ASN A 195 10.53 13.87 -7.86
C ASN A 195 10.11 15.29 -8.29
N LEU A 196 8.88 15.47 -8.79
CA LEU A 196 8.39 16.77 -9.24
C LEU A 196 8.35 17.81 -8.11
N VAL A 197 8.11 17.35 -6.88
CA VAL A 197 8.00 18.18 -5.68
C VAL A 197 9.34 18.88 -5.34
N THR A 198 10.46 18.42 -5.90
CA THR A 198 11.77 19.05 -5.71
C THR A 198 11.98 20.30 -6.58
N ILE A 199 11.24 20.44 -7.69
CA ILE A 199 11.44 21.48 -8.71
C ILE A 199 11.43 22.91 -8.12
N PRO A 200 10.48 23.29 -7.22
CA PRO A 200 10.45 24.64 -6.65
C PRO A 200 11.72 25.02 -5.88
N ALA A 201 12.29 24.09 -5.13
CA ALA A 201 13.54 24.33 -4.40
C ALA A 201 14.76 24.34 -5.34
N LEU A 202 14.79 23.46 -6.34
CA LEU A 202 15.91 23.39 -7.31
C LEU A 202 15.93 24.61 -8.25
N ALA A 203 14.80 25.27 -8.49
CA ALA A 203 14.74 26.54 -9.21
C ALA A 203 15.55 27.66 -8.53
N LEU A 204 15.73 27.60 -7.20
CA LEU A 204 16.59 28.55 -6.49
C LEU A 204 18.07 28.34 -6.81
N VAL A 205 18.51 27.11 -7.05
CA VAL A 205 19.89 26.83 -7.49
C VAL A 205 20.15 27.48 -8.85
N TYR A 206 19.18 27.40 -9.77
CA TYR A 206 19.23 28.12 -11.05
C TYR A 206 19.36 29.63 -10.85
N TYR A 207 18.53 30.21 -9.97
CA TYR A 207 18.56 31.65 -9.66
C TYR A 207 19.90 32.09 -9.06
N PHE A 208 20.39 31.39 -8.04
CA PHE A 208 21.66 31.72 -7.38
C PHE A 208 22.87 31.59 -8.29
N LYS A 209 22.80 30.72 -9.30
CA LYS A 209 23.83 30.61 -10.31
C LYS A 209 23.77 31.72 -11.36
N LYS A 210 22.60 31.99 -11.93
CA LYS A 210 22.47 32.87 -13.11
C LYS A 210 22.46 34.35 -12.77
N TYR A 211 22.12 34.73 -11.54
CA TYR A 211 21.97 36.13 -11.15
C TYR A 211 23.03 36.53 -10.11
N GLN A 212 23.85 37.53 -10.45
CA GLN A 212 24.90 38.05 -9.56
C GLN A 212 24.34 38.81 -8.35
N LYS A 213 23.27 39.59 -8.54
CA LYS A 213 22.58 40.33 -7.47
C LYS A 213 21.43 39.49 -6.92
N VAL A 214 21.73 38.73 -5.86
CA VAL A 214 20.74 37.91 -5.16
C VAL A 214 19.91 38.79 -4.24
N SER A 215 18.58 38.75 -4.38
CA SER A 215 17.62 39.43 -3.51
C SER A 215 16.56 38.47 -2.99
N VAL A 216 15.93 38.80 -1.86
CA VAL A 216 14.84 37.99 -1.29
C VAL A 216 13.68 37.89 -2.28
N PHE A 217 13.31 38.99 -2.91
CA PHE A 217 12.25 39.02 -3.92
C PHE A 217 12.57 38.14 -5.13
N GLY A 218 13.80 38.18 -5.64
CA GLY A 218 14.23 37.32 -6.75
C GLY A 218 14.20 35.83 -6.38
N GLY A 219 14.56 35.49 -5.14
CA GLY A 219 14.41 34.13 -4.61
C GLY A 219 12.94 33.68 -4.56
N ILE A 220 12.03 34.53 -4.05
CA ILE A 220 10.59 34.24 -4.03
C ILE A 220 10.06 34.02 -5.44
N MET A 221 10.42 34.88 -6.39
CA MET A 221 9.99 34.74 -7.78
C MET A 221 10.53 33.47 -8.45
N ALA A 222 11.76 33.06 -8.14
CA ALA A 222 12.32 31.81 -8.63
C ALA A 222 11.59 30.58 -8.05
N PHE A 223 11.27 30.60 -6.75
CA PHE A 223 10.48 29.56 -6.09
C PHE A 223 9.07 29.45 -6.69
N VAL A 224 8.37 30.59 -6.86
CA VAL A 224 7.06 30.66 -7.53
C VAL A 224 7.15 30.18 -8.97
N GLY A 225 8.19 30.55 -9.70
CA GLY A 225 8.46 30.03 -11.05
C GLY A 225 8.59 28.51 -11.08
N GLY A 226 9.29 27.93 -10.10
CA GLY A 226 9.38 26.48 -9.95
C GLY A 226 8.03 25.82 -9.58
N LEU A 227 7.19 26.45 -8.75
CA LEU A 227 5.81 26.00 -8.49
C LEU A 227 4.96 26.03 -9.77
N VAL A 228 5.12 27.06 -10.61
CA VAL A 228 4.44 27.14 -11.90
C VAL A 228 4.90 26.00 -12.82
N VAL A 229 6.20 25.71 -12.90
CA VAL A 229 6.72 24.56 -13.68
C VAL A 229 6.14 23.24 -13.15
N LEU A 230 6.13 23.04 -11.83
CA LEU A 230 5.49 21.89 -11.19
C LEU A 230 4.02 21.78 -11.60
N GLY A 231 3.25 22.86 -11.52
CA GLY A 231 1.83 22.89 -11.92
C GLY A 231 1.62 22.61 -13.42
N ILE A 232 2.48 23.13 -14.29
CA ILE A 232 2.46 22.84 -15.74
C ILE A 232 2.70 21.36 -15.97
N ILE A 233 3.69 20.74 -15.34
CA ILE A 233 3.96 19.31 -15.52
C ILE A 233 2.81 18.48 -14.93
N ASN A 234 2.50 18.69 -13.65
CA ASN A 234 1.57 17.86 -12.90
C ASN A 234 0.12 17.93 -13.42
N SER A 235 -0.36 19.12 -13.80
CA SER A 235 -1.75 19.31 -14.23
C SER A 235 -1.87 19.59 -15.73
N GLY A 236 -0.88 20.26 -16.34
CA GLY A 236 -0.91 20.64 -17.75
C GLY A 236 -0.40 19.55 -18.69
N ILE A 237 0.69 18.87 -18.36
CA ILE A 237 1.30 17.84 -19.23
C ILE A 237 0.65 16.49 -18.95
N ILE A 238 0.70 16.01 -17.71
CA ILE A 238 0.32 14.62 -17.38
C ILE A 238 -1.16 14.35 -17.73
N PRO A 239 -2.16 14.90 -17.04
CA PRO A 239 -3.56 14.73 -17.43
C PRO A 239 -4.03 15.77 -18.45
N GLY A 240 -3.37 16.94 -18.54
CA GLY A 240 -3.86 18.07 -19.32
C GLY A 240 -3.73 17.89 -20.82
N LEU A 241 -2.57 17.45 -21.33
CA LEU A 241 -2.39 17.18 -22.78
C LEU A 241 -3.35 16.08 -23.26
N PRO A 242 -3.48 14.92 -22.59
CA PRO A 242 -4.49 13.93 -22.95
C PRO A 242 -5.92 14.47 -22.85
N SER A 243 -6.23 15.34 -21.88
CA SER A 243 -7.57 15.95 -21.78
C SER A 243 -7.89 16.85 -22.98
N VAL A 244 -6.91 17.60 -23.49
CA VAL A 244 -7.09 18.40 -24.71
C VAL A 244 -7.23 17.50 -25.94
N ALA A 245 -6.41 16.45 -26.04
CA ALA A 245 -6.53 15.44 -27.10
C ALA A 245 -7.93 14.79 -27.10
N GLY A 246 -8.50 14.52 -25.91
CA GLY A 246 -9.88 14.02 -25.77
C GLY A 246 -10.95 14.98 -26.29
N LYS A 247 -10.75 16.29 -26.17
CA LYS A 247 -11.67 17.29 -26.77
C LYS A 247 -11.60 17.27 -28.30
N PHE A 248 -10.39 17.17 -28.87
CA PHE A 248 -10.23 17.00 -30.31
C PHE A 248 -10.85 15.69 -30.79
N GLU A 249 -10.67 14.60 -30.05
CA GLU A 249 -11.26 13.31 -30.34
C GLU A 249 -12.78 13.37 -30.42
N ILE A 250 -13.45 13.96 -29.42
CA ILE A 250 -14.90 14.12 -29.43
C ILE A 250 -15.36 14.99 -30.60
N PHE A 251 -14.68 16.11 -30.89
CA PHE A 251 -15.03 16.99 -32.01
C PHE A 251 -14.91 16.28 -33.36
N PHE A 252 -13.78 15.60 -33.62
CA PHE A 252 -13.56 14.92 -34.90
C PHE A 252 -14.54 13.76 -35.11
N VAL A 253 -14.79 12.98 -34.07
CA VAL A 253 -15.69 11.82 -34.18
C VAL A 253 -17.15 12.25 -34.22
N ASN A 254 -17.60 13.05 -33.26
CA ASN A 254 -19.02 13.38 -33.14
C ASN A 254 -19.47 14.47 -34.11
N THR A 255 -18.63 15.45 -34.40
CA THR A 255 -18.99 16.61 -35.26
C THR A 255 -18.58 16.40 -36.71
N LEU A 256 -17.37 15.88 -36.98
CA LEU A 256 -16.89 15.66 -38.35
C LEU A 256 -17.23 14.26 -38.89
N GLY A 257 -17.74 13.35 -38.05
CA GLY A 257 -18.14 11.99 -38.46
C GLY A 257 -16.95 11.08 -38.80
N LEU A 258 -15.75 11.40 -38.32
CA LEU A 258 -14.54 10.62 -38.59
C LEU A 258 -14.44 9.40 -37.66
N PRO A 259 -13.68 8.36 -38.04
CA PRO A 259 -13.44 7.20 -37.18
C PRO A 259 -12.77 7.57 -35.85
N TYR A 260 -12.94 6.72 -34.84
CA TYR A 260 -12.23 6.83 -33.57
C TYR A 260 -10.71 6.99 -33.76
N LYS A 261 -10.07 7.68 -32.82
CA LYS A 261 -8.64 8.05 -32.77
C LYS A 261 -8.24 9.15 -33.78
N SER A 262 -9.11 9.56 -34.69
CA SER A 262 -8.80 10.60 -35.68
C SER A 262 -8.43 11.95 -35.06
N GLY A 263 -9.18 12.40 -34.05
CA GLY A 263 -8.93 13.66 -33.37
C GLY A 263 -7.66 13.62 -32.52
N VAL A 264 -7.40 12.49 -31.84
CA VAL A 264 -6.13 12.29 -31.11
C VAL A 264 -4.93 12.33 -32.05
N ILE A 265 -4.97 11.62 -33.19
CA ILE A 265 -3.88 11.61 -34.17
C ILE A 265 -3.63 13.01 -34.71
N PHE A 266 -4.70 13.74 -35.08
CA PHE A 266 -4.58 15.12 -35.53
C PHE A 266 -3.94 16.02 -34.47
N PHE A 267 -4.38 15.92 -33.22
CA PHE A 267 -3.80 16.69 -32.11
C PHE A 267 -2.31 16.38 -31.93
N ILE A 268 -1.90 15.11 -31.97
CA ILE A 268 -0.49 14.72 -31.85
C ILE A 268 0.35 15.32 -32.97
N ILE A 269 -0.10 15.23 -34.23
CA ILE A 269 0.60 15.81 -35.39
C ILE A 269 0.71 17.33 -35.25
N LEU A 270 -0.39 17.99 -34.90
CA LEU A 270 -0.42 19.44 -34.71
C LEU A 270 0.53 19.88 -33.58
N PHE A 271 0.48 19.21 -32.44
CA PHE A 271 1.28 19.54 -31.26
C PHE A 271 2.77 19.29 -31.50
N ILE A 272 3.14 18.12 -32.04
CA ILE A 272 4.54 17.81 -32.38
C ILE A 272 5.03 18.74 -33.50
N GLY A 273 4.20 19.02 -34.51
CA GLY A 273 4.51 19.96 -35.59
C GLY A 273 4.79 21.37 -35.06
N ALA A 274 3.95 21.86 -34.14
CA ALA A 274 4.13 23.16 -33.48
C ALA A 274 5.40 23.20 -32.62
N LEU A 275 5.71 22.12 -31.89
CA LEU A 275 6.92 22.00 -31.09
C LEU A 275 8.19 22.01 -31.97
N ILE A 276 8.22 21.22 -33.04
CA ILE A 276 9.32 21.19 -34.01
C ILE A 276 9.49 22.55 -34.67
N TRP A 277 8.40 23.18 -35.10
CA TRP A 277 8.42 24.52 -35.67
C TRP A 277 8.97 25.54 -34.67
N GLY A 278 8.52 25.51 -33.41
CA GLY A 278 9.00 26.40 -32.35
C GLY A 278 10.49 26.23 -32.07
N ILE A 279 10.98 24.99 -32.03
CA ILE A 279 12.41 24.69 -31.89
C ILE A 279 13.19 25.29 -33.07
N ARG A 280 12.77 25.04 -34.32
CA ARG A 280 13.43 25.61 -35.52
C ARG A 280 13.37 27.13 -35.54
N PHE A 281 12.25 27.72 -35.13
CA PHE A 281 12.07 29.17 -35.05
C PHE A 281 13.04 29.77 -34.02
N SER A 282 13.16 29.17 -32.83
CA SER A 282 14.09 29.62 -31.79
C SER A 282 15.55 29.56 -32.24
N GLN A 283 15.94 28.54 -33.01
CA GLN A 283 17.27 28.42 -33.62
C GLN A 283 17.51 29.53 -34.65
N LYS A 284 16.57 29.74 -35.58
CA LYS A 284 16.67 30.80 -36.61
C LYS A 284 16.78 32.20 -36.00
N LYS A 285 16.14 32.44 -34.85
CA LYS A 285 16.19 33.71 -34.13
C LYS A 285 17.36 33.83 -33.15
N GLY A 286 18.17 32.79 -32.98
CA GLY A 286 19.28 32.76 -32.01
C GLY A 286 18.82 32.86 -30.55
N ASN A 287 17.55 32.55 -30.23
CA ASN A 287 17.02 32.66 -28.88
C ASN A 287 17.31 31.38 -28.09
N VAL A 288 18.44 31.39 -27.38
CA VAL A 288 18.95 30.23 -26.61
C VAL A 288 18.00 29.80 -25.49
N LEU A 289 17.38 30.76 -24.79
CA LEU A 289 16.46 30.46 -23.69
C LEU A 289 15.21 29.74 -24.20
N LEU A 290 14.58 30.29 -25.24
CA LEU A 290 13.41 29.66 -25.86
C LEU A 290 13.77 28.28 -26.42
N ASN A 291 14.92 28.15 -27.07
CA ASN A 291 15.37 26.88 -27.62
C ASN A 291 15.57 25.82 -26.53
N THR A 292 16.28 26.17 -25.46
CA THR A 292 16.54 25.25 -24.34
C THR A 292 15.24 24.88 -23.64
N SER A 293 14.32 25.81 -23.41
CA SER A 293 13.01 25.53 -22.82
C SER A 293 12.16 24.57 -23.66
N LEU A 294 12.12 24.76 -24.99
CA LEU A 294 11.37 23.89 -25.89
C LEU A 294 12.02 22.50 -26.02
N LEU A 295 13.36 22.41 -26.00
CA LEU A 295 14.07 21.14 -25.94
C LEU A 295 13.83 20.42 -24.62
N SER A 296 13.87 21.13 -23.49
CA SER A 296 13.52 20.55 -22.19
C SER A 296 12.10 20.01 -22.17
N LEU A 297 11.12 20.74 -22.73
CA LEU A 297 9.76 20.25 -22.90
C LEU A 297 9.72 18.98 -23.76
N ALA A 298 10.43 18.95 -24.89
CA ALA A 298 10.51 17.77 -25.74
C ALA A 298 11.06 16.55 -24.99
N PHE A 299 12.11 16.72 -24.18
CA PHE A 299 12.71 15.62 -23.42
C PHE A 299 11.85 15.18 -22.22
N VAL A 300 11.11 16.09 -21.58
CA VAL A 300 10.07 15.70 -20.61
C VAL A 300 9.03 14.79 -21.28
N LEU A 301 8.58 15.17 -22.48
CA LEU A 301 7.59 14.39 -23.25
C LEU A 301 8.14 13.03 -23.71
N ILE A 302 9.41 12.95 -24.09
CA ILE A 302 10.06 11.68 -24.43
C ILE A 302 10.09 10.75 -23.20
N GLY A 303 10.40 11.27 -22.01
CA GLY A 303 10.32 10.46 -20.78
C GLY A 303 8.88 10.03 -20.44
N TYR A 304 7.94 10.96 -20.59
CA TYR A 304 6.51 10.71 -20.38
C TYR A 304 5.91 9.71 -21.38
N ALA A 305 6.52 9.52 -22.55
CA ALA A 305 6.06 8.59 -23.57
C ALA A 305 6.02 7.11 -23.11
N SER A 306 6.66 6.77 -21.98
CA SER A 306 6.48 5.45 -21.33
C SER A 306 5.01 5.10 -21.06
N TYR A 307 4.14 6.10 -20.82
CA TYR A 307 2.70 5.90 -20.65
C TYR A 307 1.96 5.42 -21.90
N LEU A 308 2.56 5.52 -23.09
CA LEU A 308 2.00 4.88 -24.28
C LEU A 308 1.89 3.35 -24.09
N MET A 309 2.73 2.75 -23.25
CA MET A 309 2.62 1.34 -22.90
C MET A 309 1.24 1.01 -22.32
N VAL A 310 0.73 1.84 -21.41
CA VAL A 310 -0.60 1.64 -20.78
C VAL A 310 -1.70 1.59 -21.84
N LEU A 311 -1.73 2.58 -22.75
CA LEU A 311 -2.71 2.63 -23.84
C LEU A 311 -2.63 1.41 -24.76
N VAL A 312 -1.41 1.04 -25.18
CA VAL A 312 -1.17 -0.09 -26.09
C VAL A 312 -1.56 -1.42 -25.43
N ARG A 313 -1.23 -1.60 -24.16
CA ARG A 313 -1.53 -2.84 -23.43
C ARG A 313 -2.98 -2.92 -23.03
N ALA A 314 -3.63 -1.82 -22.64
CA ALA A 314 -5.07 -1.81 -22.38
C ALA A 314 -5.87 -2.19 -23.65
N GLU A 315 -5.45 -1.75 -24.84
CA GLU A 315 -6.07 -2.16 -26.11
C GLU A 315 -5.89 -3.66 -26.41
N TYR A 316 -4.75 -4.25 -26.04
CA TYR A 316 -4.53 -5.70 -26.12
C TYR A 316 -5.44 -6.49 -25.14
N ASN A 317 -5.96 -5.81 -24.12
CA ASN A 317 -6.92 -6.33 -23.12
C ASN A 317 -6.41 -7.55 -22.31
N PRO A 318 -5.26 -7.42 -21.61
CA PRO A 318 -4.67 -8.48 -20.80
C PRO A 318 -5.56 -8.88 -19.61
N PRO A 319 -5.24 -9.98 -18.91
CA PRO A 319 -5.97 -10.43 -17.72
C PRO A 319 -6.05 -9.39 -16.61
N ILE A 320 -4.91 -8.77 -16.26
CA ILE A 320 -4.86 -7.61 -15.35
C ILE A 320 -4.89 -6.35 -16.22
N ASN A 321 -6.02 -5.66 -16.22
CA ASN A 321 -6.20 -4.44 -17.00
C ASN A 321 -7.04 -3.43 -16.23
N GLU A 322 -6.49 -2.92 -15.13
CA GLU A 322 -7.23 -2.05 -14.20
C GLU A 322 -7.74 -0.78 -14.90
N ASN A 323 -9.01 -0.45 -14.65
CA ASN A 323 -9.77 0.65 -15.27
C ASN A 323 -9.91 0.60 -16.80
N ASN A 324 -9.27 -0.35 -17.49
CA ASN A 324 -9.27 -0.50 -18.94
C ASN A 324 -9.04 0.82 -19.72
N PRO A 325 -7.90 1.51 -19.55
CA PRO A 325 -7.60 2.79 -20.20
C PRO A 325 -7.22 2.62 -21.69
N ASN A 326 -8.11 2.07 -22.51
CA ASN A 326 -7.87 1.76 -23.92
C ASN A 326 -8.21 2.92 -24.89
N ASP A 327 -8.65 4.05 -24.37
CA ASP A 327 -8.91 5.27 -25.13
C ASP A 327 -8.51 6.52 -24.35
N VAL A 328 -8.46 7.67 -25.03
CA VAL A 328 -7.94 8.90 -24.43
C VAL A 328 -8.76 9.39 -23.24
N LEU A 329 -10.08 9.11 -23.19
CA LEU A 329 -10.95 9.56 -22.11
C LEU A 329 -10.81 8.65 -20.88
N SER A 330 -10.84 7.33 -21.07
CA SER A 330 -10.56 6.35 -20.01
C SER A 330 -9.12 6.49 -19.49
N PHE A 331 -8.16 6.80 -20.36
CA PHE A 331 -6.77 7.09 -19.98
C PHE A 331 -6.62 8.38 -19.16
N VAL A 332 -7.37 9.44 -19.47
CA VAL A 332 -7.42 10.64 -18.62
C VAL A 332 -7.96 10.29 -17.23
N SER A 333 -9.01 9.47 -17.16
CA SER A 333 -9.59 9.04 -15.88
C SER A 333 -8.59 8.24 -15.05
N TYR A 334 -7.85 7.34 -15.70
CA TYR A 334 -6.75 6.57 -15.12
C TYR A 334 -5.66 7.47 -14.54
N LEU A 335 -5.12 8.40 -15.33
CA LEU A 335 -4.07 9.34 -14.88
C LEU A 335 -4.52 10.23 -13.73
N LYS A 336 -5.79 10.65 -13.72
CA LYS A 336 -6.38 11.48 -12.66
C LYS A 336 -6.79 10.68 -11.43
N ARG A 337 -6.68 9.35 -11.45
CA ARG A 337 -7.01 8.48 -10.32
C ARG A 337 -8.44 8.67 -9.83
N GLU A 338 -9.37 8.89 -10.75
CA GLU A 338 -10.74 9.36 -10.41
C GLU A 338 -11.55 8.36 -9.59
N GLN A 339 -11.21 7.08 -9.65
CA GLN A 339 -11.85 6.03 -8.87
C GLN A 339 -11.70 6.19 -7.35
N TYR A 340 -10.66 6.88 -6.87
CA TYR A 340 -10.43 7.06 -5.43
C TYR A 340 -11.12 8.30 -4.85
N GLY A 341 -11.85 9.06 -5.67
CA GLY A 341 -12.49 10.32 -5.27
C GLY A 341 -11.47 11.44 -5.01
N SER A 342 -11.93 12.52 -4.37
CA SER A 342 -11.09 13.68 -4.04
C SER A 342 -11.17 14.04 -2.56
N ARG A 343 -10.08 14.60 -2.04
CA ARG A 343 -10.01 15.15 -0.67
C ARG A 343 -9.95 16.68 -0.76
N PRO A 344 -10.77 17.42 0.01
CA PRO A 344 -10.70 18.87 0.01
C PRO A 344 -9.39 19.34 0.64
N LEU A 345 -8.66 20.21 -0.05
CA LEU A 345 -7.36 20.72 0.42
C LEU A 345 -7.44 22.15 0.94
N LEU A 346 -7.91 23.09 0.12
CA LEU A 346 -7.91 24.51 0.49
C LEU A 346 -9.21 24.97 1.13
N TYR A 347 -10.36 24.51 0.63
CA TYR A 347 -11.68 24.88 1.13
C TYR A 347 -12.64 23.72 0.89
N GLY A 348 -13.45 23.35 1.89
CA GLY A 348 -14.37 22.22 1.76
C GLY A 348 -14.96 21.72 3.07
N PRO A 349 -15.70 20.61 3.03
CA PRO A 349 -16.51 20.11 4.15
C PRO A 349 -15.67 19.48 5.28
N SER A 350 -16.32 19.22 6.41
CA SER A 350 -15.81 18.44 7.53
C SER A 350 -16.54 17.10 7.68
N PHE A 351 -16.11 16.23 8.60
CA PHE A 351 -16.69 14.90 8.81
C PHE A 351 -18.16 14.91 9.27
N VAL A 352 -18.64 16.01 9.85
CA VAL A 352 -20.07 16.18 10.23
C VAL A 352 -20.92 16.74 9.09
N SER A 353 -20.30 17.25 8.03
CA SER A 353 -21.03 17.86 6.92
C SER A 353 -21.80 16.80 6.14
N ARG A 354 -23.02 17.14 5.71
CA ARG A 354 -23.87 16.29 4.89
C ARG A 354 -24.22 17.02 3.58
N PRO A 355 -24.20 16.32 2.43
CA PRO A 355 -24.65 16.92 1.18
C PRO A 355 -26.16 17.14 1.22
N VAL A 356 -26.63 18.30 0.78
CA VAL A 356 -28.06 18.66 0.67
C VAL A 356 -28.60 18.47 -0.75
N SER A 357 -27.72 18.53 -1.74
CA SER A 357 -28.06 18.34 -3.14
C SER A 357 -26.84 17.80 -3.88
N GLN A 358 -27.09 17.27 -5.08
CA GLN A 358 -26.05 16.83 -5.99
C GLN A 358 -26.34 17.46 -7.35
N LYS A 359 -25.32 18.07 -7.95
CA LYS A 359 -25.36 18.62 -9.30
C LYS A 359 -24.56 17.75 -10.26
N ARG A 360 -24.93 17.82 -11.54
CA ARG A 360 -24.19 17.18 -12.63
C ARG A 360 -22.97 18.03 -12.97
N GLY A 361 -21.79 17.50 -12.68
CA GLY A 361 -20.48 18.07 -13.00
C GLY A 361 -20.05 17.73 -14.44
N ALA A 362 -18.77 17.35 -14.61
CA ALA A 362 -18.22 17.05 -15.92
C ALA A 362 -18.91 15.83 -16.59
N PRO A 363 -19.24 15.90 -17.90
CA PRO A 363 -19.81 14.78 -18.63
C PRO A 363 -18.82 13.62 -18.75
N MET A 364 -19.33 12.40 -18.62
CA MET A 364 -18.58 11.15 -18.81
C MET A 364 -19.03 10.48 -20.09
N TYR A 365 -18.06 10.08 -20.91
CA TYR A 365 -18.30 9.60 -22.26
C TYR A 365 -17.95 8.13 -22.39
N ARG A 366 -18.69 7.41 -23.24
CA ARG A 366 -18.37 6.06 -23.68
C ARG A 366 -18.47 5.96 -25.19
N LYS A 367 -17.75 5.00 -25.77
CA LYS A 367 -17.89 4.65 -27.18
C LYS A 367 -19.21 3.90 -27.38
N GLN A 368 -20.05 4.37 -28.30
CA GLN A 368 -21.28 3.70 -28.71
C GLN A 368 -21.59 4.05 -30.17
N ASP A 369 -21.86 3.05 -31.00
CA ASP A 369 -22.29 3.19 -32.40
C ASP A 369 -21.43 4.16 -33.23
N GLY A 370 -20.10 4.09 -33.07
CA GLY A 370 -19.15 4.93 -33.79
C GLY A 370 -19.04 6.37 -33.27
N LYS A 371 -19.70 6.72 -32.16
CA LYS A 371 -19.65 8.03 -31.51
C LYS A 371 -19.22 7.95 -30.04
N TYR A 372 -18.88 9.10 -29.45
CA TYR A 372 -18.76 9.24 -27.99
C TYR A 372 -20.07 9.78 -27.44
N VAL A 373 -20.81 8.95 -26.70
CA VAL A 373 -22.07 9.36 -26.08
C VAL A 373 -21.86 9.64 -24.61
N ILE A 374 -22.51 10.70 -24.11
CA ILE A 374 -22.54 10.97 -22.67
C ILE A 374 -23.41 9.90 -22.04
N TYR A 375 -22.83 9.11 -21.15
CA TYR A 375 -23.58 8.09 -20.43
C TYR A 375 -23.93 8.52 -19.00
N ASP A 376 -23.16 9.45 -18.43
CA ASP A 376 -23.39 9.97 -17.07
C ASP A 376 -22.63 11.30 -16.86
N TYR A 377 -22.79 11.91 -15.69
CA TYR A 377 -22.10 13.11 -15.23
C TYR A 377 -21.49 12.88 -13.85
N ARG A 378 -20.33 13.48 -13.60
CA ARG A 378 -19.71 13.38 -12.28
C ARG A 378 -20.59 14.03 -11.22
N PRO A 379 -20.76 13.40 -10.04
CA PRO A 379 -21.46 14.02 -8.93
C PRO A 379 -20.66 15.22 -8.38
N GLU A 380 -21.29 16.38 -8.30
CA GLU A 380 -20.81 17.52 -7.52
C GLU A 380 -21.75 17.74 -6.34
N TYR A 381 -21.27 17.51 -5.12
CA TYR A 381 -22.07 17.60 -3.92
C TYR A 381 -22.14 19.05 -3.40
N GLU A 382 -23.36 19.53 -3.17
CA GLU A 382 -23.60 20.78 -2.46
C GLU A 382 -23.83 20.50 -0.98
N TYR A 383 -23.18 21.27 -0.12
CA TYR A 383 -23.28 21.14 1.32
C TYR A 383 -24.05 22.32 1.91
N GLU A 384 -24.63 22.13 3.10
CA GLU A 384 -25.33 23.19 3.83
C GLU A 384 -24.48 24.47 3.99
N PRO A 385 -25.10 25.67 4.02
CA PRO A 385 -24.40 26.90 4.35
C PRO A 385 -23.62 26.79 5.68
N GLY A 386 -22.34 27.14 5.66
CA GLY A 386 -21.45 27.03 6.84
C GLY A 386 -20.95 25.61 7.14
N ALA A 387 -21.21 24.62 6.28
CA ALA A 387 -20.64 23.27 6.40
C ALA A 387 -19.20 23.16 5.88
N ASN A 388 -18.72 24.17 5.15
CA ASN A 388 -17.37 24.23 4.61
C ASN A 388 -16.48 25.15 5.46
N MET A 389 -15.19 24.86 5.48
CA MET A 389 -14.18 25.68 6.14
C MET A 389 -12.89 25.77 5.31
N LEU A 390 -12.04 26.73 5.66
CA LEU A 390 -10.69 26.84 5.12
C LEU A 390 -9.79 25.73 5.67
N LEU A 391 -8.96 25.16 4.80
CA LEU A 391 -8.00 24.10 5.11
C LEU A 391 -8.64 22.91 5.85
N PRO A 392 -9.70 22.26 5.32
CA PRO A 392 -10.39 21.18 6.04
C PRO A 392 -9.46 19.97 6.21
N ARG A 393 -9.07 19.66 7.44
CA ARG A 393 -8.19 18.54 7.82
C ARG A 393 -8.97 17.34 8.37
N MET A 394 -10.15 17.61 8.90
CA MET A 394 -11.02 16.61 9.52
C MET A 394 -12.18 16.24 8.59
N TYR A 395 -11.88 15.64 7.44
CA TYR A 395 -12.89 15.17 6.49
C TYR A 395 -12.65 13.70 6.13
N SER A 396 -13.67 12.88 6.28
CA SER A 396 -13.71 11.53 5.72
C SER A 396 -15.14 11.02 5.71
N THR A 397 -15.49 10.28 4.66
CA THR A 397 -16.78 9.58 4.52
C THR A 397 -16.67 8.09 4.87
N GLN A 398 -15.47 7.61 5.24
CA GLN A 398 -15.28 6.21 5.59
C GLN A 398 -15.91 5.88 6.97
N PRO A 399 -16.54 4.70 7.11
CA PRO A 399 -17.09 4.26 8.40
C PRO A 399 -16.03 4.29 9.52
N GLY A 400 -16.42 4.69 10.73
CA GLY A 400 -15.53 4.76 11.89
C GLY A 400 -14.66 6.02 11.97
N HIS A 401 -14.30 6.64 10.85
CA HIS A 401 -13.47 7.85 10.84
C HIS A 401 -14.12 9.05 11.56
N PRO A 402 -15.43 9.35 11.40
CA PRO A 402 -16.12 10.36 12.20
C PRO A 402 -15.93 10.17 13.71
N GLN A 403 -16.04 8.93 14.19
CA GLN A 403 -15.88 8.59 15.61
C GLN A 403 -14.45 8.82 16.09
N LEU A 404 -13.45 8.45 15.27
CA LEU A 404 -12.05 8.68 15.58
C LEU A 404 -11.71 10.18 15.63
N TYR A 405 -12.23 10.99 14.71
CA TYR A 405 -12.08 12.44 14.77
C TYR A 405 -12.64 13.01 16.08
N MET A 406 -13.82 12.56 16.50
CA MET A 406 -14.43 12.98 17.77
C MET A 406 -13.58 12.55 18.96
N GLN A 407 -13.09 11.31 18.99
CA GLN A 407 -12.20 10.80 20.05
C GLN A 407 -10.89 11.59 20.15
N MET A 408 -10.27 11.93 19.02
CA MET A 408 -9.00 12.68 18.99
C MET A 408 -9.14 14.16 19.35
N THR A 409 -10.34 14.74 19.23
CA THR A 409 -10.57 16.17 19.45
C THR A 409 -11.47 16.49 20.64
N GLY A 410 -12.12 15.49 21.24
CA GLY A 410 -13.09 15.68 22.32
C GLY A 410 -14.43 16.28 21.85
N LEU A 411 -14.73 16.23 20.55
CA LEU A 411 -15.99 16.73 20.01
C LEU A 411 -17.16 15.80 20.36
N ALA A 412 -18.30 16.39 20.73
CA ALA A 412 -19.55 15.65 20.88
C ALA A 412 -20.16 15.28 19.52
N GLU A 413 -21.03 14.28 19.49
CA GLU A 413 -21.74 13.87 18.26
C GLU A 413 -22.54 15.04 17.66
N GLY A 414 -22.36 15.27 16.35
CA GLY A 414 -22.99 16.37 15.61
C GLY A 414 -22.36 17.76 15.82
N GLN A 415 -21.40 17.92 16.75
CA GLN A 415 -20.72 19.19 16.97
C GLN A 415 -19.80 19.54 15.80
N LYS A 416 -19.97 20.74 15.22
CA LYS A 416 -19.13 21.23 14.12
C LYS A 416 -17.70 21.54 14.61
N PRO A 417 -16.65 21.06 13.91
CA PRO A 417 -15.27 21.38 14.28
C PRO A 417 -14.97 22.87 14.05
N THR A 418 -14.22 23.47 14.97
CA THR A 418 -13.71 24.84 14.84
C THR A 418 -12.36 24.82 14.12
N MET A 419 -11.85 25.99 13.70
CA MET A 419 -10.48 26.08 13.16
C MET A 419 -9.42 25.61 14.17
N SER A 420 -9.67 25.78 15.48
CA SER A 420 -8.79 25.28 16.54
C SER A 420 -8.74 23.74 16.54
N HIS A 421 -9.90 23.06 16.49
CA HIS A 421 -9.95 21.59 16.39
C HIS A 421 -9.25 21.09 15.11
N ASN A 422 -9.49 21.78 13.99
CA ASN A 422 -8.91 21.46 12.70
C ASN A 422 -7.37 21.57 12.68
N LEU A 423 -6.82 22.65 13.26
CA LEU A 423 -5.37 22.83 13.41
C LEU A 423 -4.78 21.90 14.47
N SER A 424 -5.50 21.62 15.55
CA SER A 424 -5.09 20.65 16.58
C SER A 424 -4.85 19.28 15.95
N PHE A 425 -5.82 18.76 15.18
CA PHE A 425 -5.66 17.51 14.43
C PHE A 425 -4.49 17.56 13.43
N MET A 426 -4.32 18.68 12.73
CA MET A 426 -3.19 18.85 11.80
C MET A 426 -1.84 18.73 12.51
N PHE A 427 -1.66 19.40 13.64
CA PHE A 427 -0.37 19.43 14.34
C PHE A 427 -0.12 18.17 15.17
N SER A 428 -1.13 17.63 15.85
CA SER A 428 -0.99 16.44 16.69
C SER A 428 -0.89 15.16 15.86
N TYR A 429 -1.79 14.98 14.89
CA TYR A 429 -1.89 13.74 14.11
C TYR A 429 -1.13 13.85 12.79
N GLN A 430 -1.49 14.78 11.90
CA GLN A 430 -0.89 14.80 10.55
C GLN A 430 0.61 15.15 10.58
N ILE A 431 1.01 16.20 11.30
CA ILE A 431 2.43 16.60 11.37
C ILE A 431 3.15 15.82 12.48
N GLY A 432 2.52 15.65 13.65
CA GLY A 432 3.11 14.93 14.78
C GLY A 432 3.19 13.42 14.54
N HIS A 433 2.04 12.75 14.53
CA HIS A 433 1.95 11.29 14.41
C HIS A 433 2.32 10.74 13.03
N MET A 434 1.93 11.37 11.93
CA MET A 434 2.15 10.85 10.57
C MET A 434 3.46 11.31 9.93
N TYR A 435 4.14 12.33 10.45
CA TYR A 435 5.43 12.78 9.88
C TYR A 435 6.57 12.74 10.89
N TRP A 436 6.48 13.47 12.00
CA TRP A 436 7.59 13.54 12.96
C TRP A 436 7.89 12.21 13.63
N ARG A 437 6.87 11.37 13.87
CA ARG A 437 7.06 9.99 14.34
C ARG A 437 7.96 9.20 13.39
N TYR A 438 7.59 9.10 12.11
CA TYR A 438 8.41 8.38 11.12
C TYR A 438 9.80 9.00 10.93
N PHE A 439 9.90 10.34 10.94
CA PHE A 439 11.20 11.00 10.89
C PHE A 439 12.09 10.55 12.06
N LEU A 440 11.52 10.44 13.27
CA LEU A 440 12.26 10.01 14.45
C LEU A 440 12.53 8.49 14.46
N TRP A 441 11.66 7.65 13.88
CA TRP A 441 11.98 6.23 13.66
C TRP A 441 13.31 6.05 12.92
N ASN A 442 13.57 6.89 11.91
CA ASN A 442 14.76 6.78 11.08
C ASN A 442 16.05 7.29 11.75
N PHE A 443 15.96 8.22 12.71
CA PHE A 443 17.15 8.92 13.23
C PHE A 443 17.31 8.89 14.76
N VAL A 444 16.31 8.38 15.47
CA VAL A 444 16.29 8.24 16.94
C VAL A 444 16.08 6.78 17.33
N GLY A 445 15.08 6.13 16.75
CA GLY A 445 14.75 4.73 17.00
C GLY A 445 13.24 4.47 16.97
N ARG A 446 12.84 3.21 16.87
CA ARG A 446 11.47 2.74 16.68
C ARG A 446 11.11 1.72 17.77
N GLU A 447 9.91 1.84 18.35
CA GLU A 447 9.49 0.99 19.47
C GLU A 447 9.13 -0.44 19.05
N SER A 448 8.48 -0.61 17.90
CA SER A 448 8.08 -1.91 17.35
C SER A 448 7.56 -1.73 15.92
N ASP A 449 7.29 -2.83 15.23
CA ASP A 449 6.63 -2.86 13.92
C ASP A 449 5.10 -2.74 13.99
N GLU A 450 4.55 -2.61 15.20
CA GLU A 450 3.12 -2.39 15.46
C GLU A 450 2.62 -1.07 14.86
N GLU A 451 1.41 -1.09 14.28
CA GLU A 451 0.84 0.12 13.69
C GLU A 451 0.63 1.20 14.76
N GLY A 452 1.08 2.41 14.48
CA GLY A 452 1.07 3.53 15.40
C GLY A 452 2.24 3.56 16.40
N ALA A 453 3.23 2.65 16.32
CA ALA A 453 4.32 2.51 17.31
C ALA A 453 5.08 3.81 17.56
N GLY A 454 5.54 3.99 18.81
CA GLY A 454 6.29 5.17 19.24
C GLY A 454 7.73 5.19 18.74
N ASN A 455 8.48 6.18 19.23
CA ASN A 455 9.93 6.30 18.98
C ASN A 455 10.71 5.82 20.21
N MET A 456 11.95 5.40 20.02
CA MET A 456 12.86 4.97 21.10
C MET A 456 13.93 6.03 21.37
N THR A 457 13.75 6.79 22.44
CA THR A 457 14.72 7.79 22.92
C THR A 457 15.85 7.12 23.71
N PRO A 458 17.00 7.79 23.96
CA PRO A 458 18.16 7.15 24.60
C PRO A 458 17.89 6.63 26.01
N TRP A 459 16.91 7.22 26.70
CA TRP A 459 16.53 6.88 28.07
C TRP A 459 15.72 5.58 28.13
N ASP A 460 15.06 5.22 27.03
CA ASP A 460 14.17 4.05 26.93
C ASP A 460 14.91 2.72 27.01
N VAL A 461 16.24 2.70 26.83
CA VAL A 461 17.07 1.50 27.02
C VAL A 461 17.00 0.95 28.45
N SER A 462 16.69 1.80 29.42
CA SER A 462 16.52 1.41 30.82
C SER A 462 15.08 0.97 31.16
N THR A 463 14.13 1.20 30.25
CA THR A 463 12.72 0.85 30.44
C THR A 463 12.53 -0.66 30.29
N LYS A 464 11.81 -1.27 31.25
CA LYS A 464 11.42 -2.68 31.15
C LYS A 464 10.14 -2.82 30.33
N TYR A 465 10.30 -3.17 29.06
CA TYR A 465 9.19 -3.49 28.14
C TYR A 465 8.66 -4.91 28.38
N PRO A 466 7.37 -5.18 28.09
CA PRO A 466 6.84 -6.53 28.11
C PRO A 466 7.46 -7.36 26.99
N GLU A 467 7.50 -8.68 27.17
CA GLU A 467 8.14 -9.65 26.27
C GLU A 467 7.86 -9.40 24.76
N PRO A 468 6.61 -9.16 24.30
CA PRO A 468 6.31 -8.97 22.88
C PRO A 468 6.92 -7.70 22.26
N ILE A 469 7.16 -6.65 23.06
CA ILE A 469 7.80 -5.43 22.59
C ILE A 469 9.32 -5.56 22.72
N ALA A 470 9.80 -6.10 23.85
CA ALA A 470 11.24 -6.22 24.13
C ALA A 470 11.97 -7.14 23.14
N HIS A 471 11.30 -8.18 22.64
CA HIS A 471 11.83 -9.11 21.64
C HIS A 471 11.33 -8.85 20.22
N ASN A 472 10.58 -7.76 20.00
CA ASN A 472 10.21 -7.33 18.66
C ASN A 472 11.49 -6.98 17.89
N LYS A 473 11.66 -7.54 16.69
CA LYS A 473 12.86 -7.29 15.86
C LYS A 473 12.97 -5.81 15.44
N ALA A 474 11.86 -5.07 15.38
CA ALA A 474 11.86 -3.65 15.08
C ALA A 474 11.96 -2.74 16.32
N HIS A 475 12.32 -3.30 17.49
CA HIS A 475 12.61 -2.55 18.70
C HIS A 475 14.03 -1.97 18.66
N ASP A 476 14.19 -0.85 17.97
CA ASP A 476 15.47 -0.25 17.62
C ASP A 476 15.72 1.07 18.35
N ASN A 477 16.91 1.23 18.93
CA ASN A 477 17.35 2.49 19.56
C ASN A 477 18.70 2.94 19.00
N TYR A 478 18.74 4.11 18.39
CA TYR A 478 19.93 4.71 17.78
C TYR A 478 20.59 5.77 18.69
N TYR A 479 20.13 5.90 19.93
CA TYR A 479 20.63 6.84 20.95
C TYR A 479 20.63 8.30 20.48
N MET A 480 19.73 8.65 19.56
CA MET A 480 19.67 9.96 18.87
C MET A 480 20.98 10.36 18.16
N LEU A 481 21.94 9.45 17.99
CA LEU A 481 23.25 9.79 17.39
C LEU A 481 23.11 10.31 15.95
N PRO A 482 22.35 9.65 15.05
CA PRO A 482 22.13 10.17 13.70
C PRO A 482 21.42 11.53 13.73
N PHE A 483 20.40 11.68 14.58
CA PHE A 483 19.65 12.93 14.73
C PHE A 483 20.54 14.10 15.17
N LEU A 484 21.34 13.92 16.24
CA LEU A 484 22.25 14.94 16.74
C LEU A 484 23.32 15.31 15.70
N LEU A 485 23.85 14.32 14.98
CA LEU A 485 24.83 14.56 13.93
C LEU A 485 24.26 15.41 12.79
N GLY A 486 23.00 15.15 12.40
CA GLY A 486 22.27 15.98 11.45
C GLY A 486 22.05 17.41 11.95
N LEU A 487 21.67 17.60 13.22
CA LEU A 487 21.53 18.94 13.80
C LEU A 487 22.84 19.73 13.79
N PHE A 488 23.97 19.10 14.14
CA PHE A 488 25.28 19.76 14.04
C PHE A 488 25.63 20.14 12.59
N GLY A 489 25.24 19.32 11.62
CA GLY A 489 25.37 19.63 10.21
C GLY A 489 24.54 20.84 9.77
N ILE A 490 23.30 20.96 10.25
CA ILE A 490 22.45 22.14 10.00
C ILE A 490 23.12 23.40 10.54
N VAL A 491 23.66 23.35 11.76
CA VAL A 491 24.36 24.48 12.38
C VAL A 491 25.57 24.91 11.54
N ILE A 492 26.42 23.97 11.11
CA ILE A 492 27.56 24.27 10.22
C ILE A 492 27.08 24.86 8.89
N CYS A 493 26.01 24.31 8.30
CA CYS A 493 25.41 24.82 7.07
C CYS A 493 24.93 26.27 7.22
N TYR A 494 24.28 26.59 8.34
CA TYR A 494 23.79 27.94 8.65
C TYR A 494 24.90 28.98 8.68
N PHE A 495 26.03 28.65 9.30
CA PHE A 495 27.14 29.61 9.43
C PHE A 495 27.98 29.74 8.16
N ARG A 496 28.11 28.68 7.35
CA ARG A 496 29.03 28.67 6.20
C ARG A 496 28.36 28.70 4.82
N GLN A 497 27.12 28.21 4.68
CA GLN A 497 26.44 28.02 3.40
C GLN A 497 24.93 28.30 3.47
N LYS A 498 24.55 29.54 3.85
CA LYS A 498 23.14 29.95 4.03
C LYS A 498 22.23 29.69 2.82
N ARG A 499 22.76 29.82 1.60
CA ARG A 499 21.99 29.60 0.36
C ARG A 499 21.66 28.13 0.18
N ASP A 500 22.63 27.25 0.41
CA ASP A 500 22.42 25.81 0.33
C ASP A 500 21.52 25.34 1.49
N LEU A 501 21.65 25.93 2.69
CA LEU A 501 20.70 25.67 3.79
C LEU A 501 19.27 25.98 3.39
N LEU A 502 19.00 27.10 2.71
CA LEU A 502 17.66 27.45 2.25
C LEU A 502 17.14 26.43 1.23
N VAL A 503 17.96 26.04 0.24
CA VAL A 503 17.57 25.06 -0.78
C VAL A 503 17.28 23.70 -0.14
N LEU A 504 18.20 23.19 0.70
CA LEU A 504 18.04 21.92 1.40
C LEU A 504 16.85 21.97 2.38
N GLY A 505 16.68 23.06 3.12
CA GLY A 505 15.54 23.24 4.02
C GLY A 505 14.19 23.22 3.29
N LEU A 506 14.11 23.85 2.11
CA LEU A 506 12.91 23.78 1.28
C LEU A 506 12.69 22.38 0.70
N LEU A 507 13.74 21.68 0.26
CA LEU A 507 13.62 20.28 -0.18
C LEU A 507 13.11 19.40 0.96
N PHE A 508 13.66 19.54 2.17
CA PHE A 508 13.22 18.82 3.37
C PHE A 508 11.74 19.07 3.69
N ILE A 509 11.31 20.33 3.69
CA ILE A 509 9.91 20.70 3.97
C ILE A 509 8.97 20.20 2.87
N LEU A 510 9.33 20.41 1.60
CA LEU A 510 8.48 20.05 0.46
C LEU A 510 8.30 18.55 0.31
N THR A 511 9.34 17.76 0.59
CA THR A 511 9.31 16.28 0.51
C THR A 511 8.97 15.60 1.84
N GLY A 512 8.53 16.37 2.84
CA GLY A 512 8.13 15.89 4.16
C GLY A 512 6.83 16.55 4.61
N VAL A 513 6.93 17.60 5.42
CA VAL A 513 5.78 18.31 6.03
C VAL A 513 4.74 18.76 4.99
N ALA A 514 5.16 19.28 3.84
CA ALA A 514 4.21 19.73 2.83
C ALA A 514 3.43 18.56 2.19
N LEU A 515 4.07 17.38 2.06
CA LEU A 515 3.40 16.18 1.53
C LEU A 515 2.31 15.69 2.47
N VAL A 516 2.53 15.64 3.79
CA VAL A 516 1.47 15.19 4.71
C VAL A 516 0.27 16.14 4.71
N VAL A 517 0.51 17.44 4.58
CA VAL A 517 -0.55 18.44 4.41
C VAL A 517 -1.28 18.27 3.07
N TYR A 518 -0.55 17.94 2.00
CA TYR A 518 -1.14 17.69 0.67
C TYR A 518 -1.97 16.40 0.63
N LEU A 519 -1.49 15.32 1.25
CA LEU A 519 -2.21 14.04 1.31
C LEU A 519 -3.47 14.12 2.16
N ASN A 520 -3.48 15.06 3.12
CA ASN A 520 -4.57 15.28 4.07
C ASN A 520 -5.02 13.95 4.71
N SER A 521 -4.07 13.26 5.34
CA SER A 521 -4.29 11.90 5.85
C SER A 521 -5.42 11.85 6.90
N PRO A 522 -6.35 10.86 6.78
CA PRO A 522 -7.41 10.58 7.75
C PRO A 522 -6.85 10.05 9.09
N PRO A 523 -7.69 9.93 10.14
CA PRO A 523 -7.26 9.58 11.50
C PRO A 523 -6.74 8.14 11.64
N THR A 524 -6.92 7.30 10.63
CA THR A 524 -6.32 5.97 10.50
C THR A 524 -6.02 5.70 9.04
N GLU A 525 -4.94 4.99 8.76
CA GLU A 525 -4.59 4.48 7.44
C GLU A 525 -4.63 2.95 7.46
N PRO A 526 -4.71 2.26 6.30
CA PRO A 526 -4.69 0.79 6.29
C PRO A 526 -3.35 0.16 6.70
N ARG A 527 -2.26 0.95 6.67
CA ARG A 527 -0.90 0.59 7.06
C ARG A 527 -0.05 1.85 7.27
N GLU A 528 1.14 1.67 7.84
CA GLU A 528 2.13 2.73 7.94
C GLU A 528 2.57 3.26 6.55
N ARG A 529 2.75 4.58 6.43
CA ARG A 529 3.03 5.28 5.15
C ARG A 529 4.31 6.11 5.16
N ASP A 530 5.27 5.70 5.97
CA ASP A 530 6.57 6.33 6.17
C ASP A 530 7.39 6.46 4.87
N TYR A 531 7.29 5.47 3.97
CA TYR A 531 7.93 5.45 2.64
C TYR A 531 7.62 6.69 1.78
N ILE A 532 6.52 7.41 2.03
CA ILE A 532 6.17 8.63 1.26
C ILE A 532 7.12 9.79 1.60
N TYR A 533 7.71 9.80 2.80
CA TYR A 533 8.50 10.92 3.32
C TYR A 533 10.02 10.72 3.19
N VAL A 534 10.46 9.62 2.57
CA VAL A 534 11.89 9.27 2.43
C VAL A 534 12.71 10.35 1.72
N GLY A 535 12.08 11.18 0.88
CA GLY A 535 12.72 12.36 0.29
C GLY A 535 13.23 13.36 1.33
N SER A 536 12.49 13.58 2.43
CA SER A 536 12.95 14.45 3.52
C SER A 536 14.07 13.79 4.33
N PHE A 537 14.01 12.47 4.51
CA PHE A 537 15.03 11.69 5.23
C PHE A 537 16.36 11.69 4.46
N TYR A 538 16.29 11.59 3.13
CA TYR A 538 17.42 11.75 2.22
C TYR A 538 18.12 13.10 2.41
N ILE A 539 17.35 14.19 2.49
CA ILE A 539 17.90 15.54 2.68
C ILE A 539 18.53 15.67 4.07
N PHE A 540 17.92 15.11 5.11
CA PHE A 540 18.49 15.12 6.45
C PHE A 540 19.84 14.39 6.51
N CYS A 541 20.02 13.32 5.73
CA CYS A 541 21.29 12.61 5.63
C CYS A 541 22.42 13.43 4.97
N ILE A 542 22.08 14.45 4.18
CA ILE A 542 23.07 15.44 3.70
C ILE A 542 23.63 16.24 4.88
N TRP A 543 22.76 16.64 5.82
CA TRP A 543 23.20 17.32 7.03
C TRP A 543 23.95 16.38 7.98
N ILE A 544 23.60 15.10 8.07
CA ILE A 544 24.43 14.11 8.78
C ILE A 544 25.86 14.10 8.23
N GLY A 545 26.04 14.13 6.91
CA GLY A 545 27.36 14.28 6.29
C GLY A 545 28.09 15.57 6.70
N TYR A 546 27.39 16.71 6.75
CA TYR A 546 27.94 17.97 7.27
C TYR A 546 28.32 17.89 8.76
N GLY A 547 27.63 17.06 9.54
CA GLY A 547 27.95 16.80 10.93
C GLY A 547 29.38 16.29 11.15
N VAL A 548 29.94 15.55 10.19
CA VAL A 548 31.36 15.12 10.23
C VAL A 548 32.32 16.32 10.21
N ILE A 549 31.97 17.39 9.49
CA ILE A 549 32.73 18.64 9.48
C ILE A 549 32.65 19.31 10.85
N ALA A 550 31.47 19.32 11.47
CA ALA A 550 31.28 19.85 12.82
C ALA A 550 32.18 19.12 13.84
N ILE A 551 32.23 17.79 13.76
CA ILE A 551 33.11 16.97 14.60
C ILE A 551 34.57 17.34 14.34
N ALA A 552 35.01 17.38 13.07
CA ALA A 552 36.38 17.72 12.71
C ALA A 552 36.80 19.09 13.25
N ASP A 553 35.92 20.09 13.16
CA ASP A 553 36.16 21.42 13.69
C ASP A 553 36.25 21.43 15.22
N ALA A 554 35.36 20.69 15.90
CA ALA A 554 35.38 20.58 17.37
C ALA A 554 36.69 19.94 17.88
N ILE A 555 37.14 18.85 17.25
CA ILE A 555 38.35 18.13 17.66
C ILE A 555 39.65 18.80 17.18
N SER A 556 39.58 19.82 16.31
CA SER A 556 40.75 20.52 15.77
C SER A 556 41.66 21.13 16.85
N LYS A 557 41.09 21.44 18.02
CA LYS A 557 41.83 21.93 19.19
C LYS A 557 42.78 20.88 19.75
N PHE A 558 42.40 19.60 19.69
CA PHE A 558 43.12 18.46 20.26
C PHE A 558 43.93 17.70 19.21
N VAL A 559 43.41 17.53 17.99
CA VAL A 559 44.07 16.79 16.90
C VAL A 559 44.58 17.76 15.85
N LYS A 560 45.87 18.11 15.95
CA LYS A 560 46.50 19.11 15.07
C LYS A 560 46.71 18.61 13.65
N SER A 561 47.12 17.36 13.46
CA SER A 561 47.30 16.75 12.13
C SER A 561 45.97 16.71 11.37
N GLY A 562 45.90 17.35 10.19
CA GLY A 562 44.67 17.43 9.39
C GLY A 562 44.17 16.06 8.92
N THR A 563 45.08 15.15 8.55
CA THR A 563 44.73 13.80 8.11
C THR A 563 44.22 12.95 9.27
N ALA A 564 44.86 13.02 10.44
CA ALA A 564 44.39 12.34 11.64
C ALA A 564 43.02 12.88 12.09
N ARG A 565 42.84 14.20 12.02
CA ARG A 565 41.57 14.87 12.36
C ARG A 565 40.44 14.41 11.45
N ALA A 566 40.66 14.38 10.13
CA ALA A 566 39.69 13.86 9.17
C ALA A 566 39.34 12.39 9.43
N GLY A 567 40.36 11.56 9.71
CA GLY A 567 40.17 10.14 10.05
C GLY A 567 39.35 9.93 11.32
N VAL A 568 39.70 10.61 12.42
CA VAL A 568 38.98 10.51 13.70
C VAL A 568 37.55 11.04 13.57
N ALA A 569 37.34 12.17 12.91
CA ALA A 569 35.99 12.71 12.70
C ALA A 569 35.11 11.76 11.88
N THR A 570 35.68 11.12 10.86
CA THR A 570 34.98 10.10 10.06
C THR A 570 34.63 8.88 10.90
N ALA A 571 35.58 8.37 11.70
CA ALA A 571 35.36 7.22 12.57
C ALA A 571 34.26 7.48 13.62
N LEU A 572 34.26 8.66 14.24
CA LEU A 572 33.19 9.08 15.16
C LEU A 572 31.85 9.24 14.45
N GLY A 573 31.84 9.81 13.24
CA GLY A 573 30.64 9.94 12.43
C GLY A 573 30.05 8.59 12.02
N LEU A 574 30.90 7.59 11.72
CA LEU A 574 30.49 6.24 11.30
C LEU A 574 29.76 5.45 12.41
N VAL A 575 29.88 5.84 13.67
CA VAL A 575 29.14 5.20 14.77
C VAL A 575 27.63 5.24 14.53
N ALA A 576 27.11 6.36 14.02
CA ALA A 576 25.68 6.53 13.73
C ALA A 576 25.16 5.52 12.69
N PRO A 577 25.67 5.47 11.44
CA PRO A 577 25.20 4.50 10.44
C PRO A 577 25.51 3.05 10.82
N VAL A 578 26.63 2.77 11.51
CA VAL A 578 26.92 1.40 11.96
C VAL A 578 25.86 0.91 12.94
N ILE A 579 25.47 1.72 13.93
CA ILE A 579 24.40 1.36 14.87
C ILE A 579 23.09 1.12 14.11
N MET A 580 22.71 2.02 13.19
CA MET A 580 21.50 1.87 12.37
C MET A 580 21.52 0.55 11.59
N GLY A 581 22.62 0.22 10.92
CA GLY A 581 22.76 -1.03 10.17
C GLY A 581 22.77 -2.28 11.03
N THR A 582 23.36 -2.23 12.24
CA THR A 582 23.38 -3.39 13.15
C THR A 582 22.04 -3.66 13.82
N LYS A 583 21.31 -2.60 14.14
CA LYS A 583 20.01 -2.66 14.80
C LYS A 583 18.91 -3.02 13.81
N GLY A 584 18.90 -2.35 12.65
CA GLY A 584 17.93 -2.62 11.60
C GLY A 584 18.18 -3.89 10.76
N TRP A 585 19.15 -4.77 11.09
CA TRP A 585 19.47 -5.89 10.19
C TRP A 585 18.40 -6.99 10.22
N ASP A 586 17.94 -7.38 11.40
CA ASP A 586 17.02 -8.51 11.58
C ASP A 586 15.58 -8.17 11.21
N ASN A 587 15.14 -6.92 11.35
CA ASN A 587 13.84 -6.42 10.88
C ASN A 587 13.82 -5.96 9.41
N HIS A 588 14.96 -5.85 8.72
CA HIS A 588 14.99 -5.59 7.27
C HIS A 588 15.40 -6.79 6.45
N ASN A 589 15.89 -7.86 7.09
CA ASN A 589 16.16 -9.11 6.43
C ASN A 589 14.85 -9.82 6.04
N ARG A 590 14.51 -9.76 4.75
CA ARG A 590 13.36 -10.45 4.17
C ARG A 590 13.75 -11.74 3.44
N ASP A 591 15.00 -12.19 3.61
CA ASP A 591 15.35 -13.54 3.20
C ASP A 591 14.45 -14.54 3.94
N HIS A 592 14.17 -15.68 3.31
CA HIS A 592 13.26 -16.71 3.85
C HIS A 592 11.78 -16.31 4.03
N ARG A 593 11.31 -15.16 3.52
CA ARG A 593 9.91 -14.74 3.65
C ARG A 593 9.01 -15.25 2.50
N TYR A 594 8.56 -16.49 2.58
CA TYR A 594 7.75 -17.11 1.51
C TYR A 594 6.22 -17.03 1.67
N HIS A 595 5.75 -16.55 2.83
CA HIS A 595 4.38 -16.82 3.26
C HIS A 595 3.31 -16.14 2.41
N SER A 596 3.58 -14.99 1.77
CA SER A 596 2.59 -14.34 0.89
C SER A 596 2.21 -15.23 -0.31
N VAL A 597 3.23 -15.84 -0.94
CA VAL A 597 3.04 -16.82 -2.02
C VAL A 597 2.42 -18.12 -1.54
N ASP A 598 2.84 -18.62 -0.38
CA ASP A 598 2.28 -19.86 0.19
C ASP A 598 0.81 -19.67 0.59
N PHE A 599 0.46 -18.52 1.16
CA PHE A 599 -0.93 -18.15 1.46
C PHE A 599 -1.80 -18.14 0.21
N ALA A 600 -1.34 -17.51 -0.88
CA ALA A 600 -2.04 -17.51 -2.16
C ALA A 600 -2.25 -18.92 -2.72
N LYS A 601 -1.20 -19.76 -2.69
CA LYS A 601 -1.28 -21.16 -3.13
C LYS A 601 -2.21 -21.98 -2.26
N ASN A 602 -2.22 -21.77 -0.95
CA ASN A 602 -3.10 -22.47 -0.01
C ASN A 602 -4.56 -22.10 -0.23
N LEU A 603 -4.84 -20.82 -0.49
CA LEU A 603 -6.17 -20.36 -0.85
C LEU A 603 -6.65 -20.99 -2.16
N LEU A 604 -5.81 -21.05 -3.20
CA LEU A 604 -6.14 -21.74 -4.46
C LEU A 604 -6.30 -23.26 -4.28
N ASN A 605 -5.44 -23.90 -3.47
CA ASN A 605 -5.52 -25.34 -3.17
C ASN A 605 -6.76 -25.73 -2.35
N SER A 606 -7.40 -24.76 -1.68
CA SER A 606 -8.69 -24.95 -1.03
C SER A 606 -9.83 -25.11 -2.04
N CYS A 607 -9.66 -24.60 -3.26
CA CYS A 607 -10.69 -24.61 -4.28
C CYS A 607 -10.67 -25.87 -5.15
N ALA A 608 -11.84 -26.45 -5.40
CA ALA A 608 -12.06 -27.47 -6.43
C ALA A 608 -11.72 -26.94 -7.85
N PRO A 609 -11.50 -27.82 -8.84
CA PRO A 609 -11.19 -27.40 -10.21
C PRO A 609 -12.23 -26.46 -10.84
N ASN A 610 -11.77 -25.51 -11.66
CA ASN A 610 -12.59 -24.51 -12.37
C ASN A 610 -13.49 -23.63 -11.48
N ALA A 611 -13.10 -23.48 -10.21
CA ALA A 611 -13.85 -22.71 -9.23
C ALA A 611 -13.90 -21.19 -9.53
N ILE A 612 -14.89 -20.53 -8.97
CA ILE A 612 -14.96 -19.08 -8.80
C ILE A 612 -14.58 -18.80 -7.35
N LEU A 613 -13.59 -17.94 -7.10
CA LEU A 613 -13.12 -17.56 -5.78
C LEU A 613 -13.31 -16.06 -5.57
N PHE A 614 -14.21 -15.69 -4.67
CA PHE A 614 -14.38 -14.31 -4.22
C PHE A 614 -13.34 -13.95 -3.15
N THR A 615 -12.66 -12.82 -3.34
CA THR A 615 -11.55 -12.35 -2.49
C THR A 615 -11.70 -10.88 -2.08
N GLY A 616 -11.07 -10.48 -0.98
CA GLY A 616 -11.19 -9.14 -0.43
C GLY A 616 -9.90 -8.33 -0.51
N GLY A 617 -9.92 -7.24 -1.28
CA GLY A 617 -8.82 -6.27 -1.31
C GLY A 617 -7.47 -6.84 -1.77
N ASP A 618 -6.44 -6.04 -1.52
CA ASP A 618 -5.14 -6.19 -2.18
C ASP A 618 -4.35 -7.40 -1.65
N ASN A 619 -4.35 -7.61 -0.33
CA ASN A 619 -3.55 -8.67 0.32
C ASN A 619 -4.08 -10.09 0.08
N ASP A 620 -5.34 -10.24 -0.30
CA ASP A 620 -5.84 -11.50 -0.85
C ASP A 620 -5.47 -11.61 -2.34
N THR A 621 -5.82 -10.59 -3.13
CA THR A 621 -5.88 -10.69 -4.59
C THR A 621 -4.51 -10.60 -5.27
N PHE A 622 -3.63 -9.69 -4.86
CA PHE A 622 -2.38 -9.46 -5.58
C PHE A 622 -1.39 -10.64 -5.48
N PRO A 623 -1.25 -11.32 -4.33
CA PRO A 623 -0.49 -12.57 -4.27
C PRO A 623 -1.08 -13.67 -5.15
N LEU A 624 -2.41 -13.78 -5.25
CA LEU A 624 -3.09 -14.73 -6.15
C LEU A 624 -2.82 -14.42 -7.61
N TRP A 625 -2.90 -13.16 -8.01
CA TRP A 625 -2.55 -12.72 -9.35
C TRP A 625 -1.09 -13.02 -9.67
N TYR A 626 -0.16 -12.79 -8.75
CA TYR A 626 1.23 -13.17 -8.93
C TYR A 626 1.39 -14.67 -9.23
N VAL A 627 0.85 -15.56 -8.40
CA VAL A 627 1.06 -17.02 -8.60
C VAL A 627 0.36 -17.54 -9.86
N GLN A 628 -0.74 -16.93 -10.29
CA GLN A 628 -1.42 -17.29 -11.54
C GLN A 628 -0.70 -16.73 -12.77
N GLU A 629 -0.31 -15.46 -12.73
CA GLU A 629 0.28 -14.77 -13.87
C GLU A 629 1.75 -15.14 -14.09
N VAL A 630 2.51 -15.31 -13.03
CA VAL A 630 3.95 -15.58 -13.11
C VAL A 630 4.22 -17.07 -13.02
N GLU A 631 3.77 -17.73 -11.95
CA GLU A 631 4.10 -19.15 -11.70
C GLU A 631 3.18 -20.13 -12.43
N GLY A 632 2.07 -19.67 -13.01
CA GLY A 632 1.11 -20.52 -13.73
C GLY A 632 0.31 -21.46 -12.82
N PHE A 633 0.22 -21.15 -11.53
CA PHE A 633 -0.42 -22.03 -10.54
C PHE A 633 -1.95 -21.86 -10.53
N ARG A 634 -2.71 -22.97 -10.68
CA ARG A 634 -4.18 -23.00 -10.61
C ARG A 634 -4.87 -21.92 -11.45
N THR A 635 -4.44 -21.76 -12.71
CA THR A 635 -5.05 -20.83 -13.68
C THR A 635 -6.46 -21.25 -14.15
N ASP A 636 -6.97 -22.37 -13.64
CA ASP A 636 -8.36 -22.81 -13.77
C ASP A 636 -9.31 -22.08 -12.80
N VAL A 637 -8.82 -21.58 -11.66
CA VAL A 637 -9.64 -20.87 -10.68
C VAL A 637 -9.77 -19.41 -11.09
N ARG A 638 -11.00 -18.88 -11.11
CA ARG A 638 -11.24 -17.45 -11.32
C ARG A 638 -11.14 -16.70 -9.99
N VAL A 639 -10.13 -15.85 -9.85
CA VAL A 639 -10.03 -14.90 -8.74
C VAL A 639 -10.90 -13.68 -9.04
N CYS A 640 -11.81 -13.37 -8.12
CA CYS A 640 -12.80 -12.30 -8.26
C CYS A 640 -12.73 -11.35 -7.04
N ASN A 641 -12.05 -10.22 -7.20
CA ASN A 641 -11.86 -9.23 -6.15
C ASN A 641 -13.13 -8.39 -5.96
N LEU A 642 -13.71 -8.46 -4.77
CA LEU A 642 -14.97 -7.77 -4.45
C LEU A 642 -14.83 -6.24 -4.44
N SER A 643 -13.65 -5.70 -4.11
CA SER A 643 -13.38 -4.25 -4.19
C SER A 643 -13.38 -3.74 -5.62
N LEU A 644 -13.15 -4.62 -6.61
CA LEU A 644 -13.18 -4.31 -8.04
C LEU A 644 -14.52 -4.72 -8.69
N LEU A 645 -15.25 -5.69 -8.12
CA LEU A 645 -16.52 -6.25 -8.61
C LEU A 645 -17.70 -5.28 -8.60
N GLY A 646 -17.50 -4.02 -8.21
CA GLY A 646 -18.44 -2.91 -8.41
C GLY A 646 -18.13 -2.03 -9.62
N THR A 647 -17.11 -2.36 -10.41
CA THR A 647 -16.73 -1.55 -11.58
C THR A 647 -17.16 -2.22 -12.88
N ASP A 648 -17.64 -1.43 -13.82
CA ASP A 648 -18.20 -1.93 -15.07
C ASP A 648 -17.14 -2.59 -15.97
N TRP A 649 -15.89 -2.11 -15.92
CA TRP A 649 -14.75 -2.70 -16.64
C TRP A 649 -14.35 -4.06 -16.06
N TYR A 650 -14.36 -4.23 -14.73
CA TYR A 650 -13.98 -5.50 -14.11
C TYR A 650 -15.05 -6.57 -14.32
N ILE A 651 -16.32 -6.19 -14.26
CA ILE A 651 -17.45 -7.07 -14.62
C ILE A 651 -17.30 -7.57 -16.08
N ASP A 652 -16.98 -6.67 -17.03
CA ASP A 652 -16.73 -7.06 -18.42
C ASP A 652 -15.52 -8.01 -18.55
N GLN A 653 -14.49 -7.83 -17.73
CA GLN A 653 -13.34 -8.76 -17.70
C GLN A 653 -13.74 -10.15 -17.20
N MET A 654 -14.58 -10.23 -16.17
CA MET A 654 -15.05 -11.50 -15.62
C MET A 654 -15.94 -12.29 -16.60
N LYS A 655 -16.59 -11.60 -17.56
CA LYS A 655 -17.38 -12.22 -18.64
C LYS A 655 -16.54 -12.83 -19.77
N ARG A 656 -15.21 -12.82 -19.68
CA ARG A 656 -14.31 -13.41 -20.67
C ARG A 656 -13.61 -14.66 -20.13
N LYS A 657 -13.34 -15.61 -21.02
CA LYS A 657 -12.42 -16.71 -20.74
C LYS A 657 -11.02 -16.15 -20.49
N THR A 658 -10.33 -16.65 -19.46
CA THR A 658 -8.97 -16.23 -19.11
C THR A 658 -8.18 -17.48 -18.71
N TYR A 659 -7.12 -17.77 -19.48
CA TYR A 659 -6.38 -19.03 -19.39
C TYR A 659 -7.31 -20.26 -19.43
N LEU A 660 -7.27 -21.09 -18.37
CA LEU A 660 -8.09 -22.28 -18.22
C LEU A 660 -9.45 -21.99 -17.59
N SER A 661 -9.63 -20.84 -16.93
CA SER A 661 -10.92 -20.44 -16.37
C SER A 661 -11.88 -20.00 -17.49
N GLU A 662 -13.02 -20.67 -17.57
CA GLU A 662 -14.16 -20.21 -18.37
C GLU A 662 -14.70 -18.86 -17.87
N ALA A 663 -15.48 -18.19 -18.72
CA ALA A 663 -16.18 -16.96 -18.37
C ALA A 663 -17.11 -17.17 -17.16
N LEU A 664 -17.28 -16.13 -16.33
CA LEU A 664 -18.24 -16.18 -15.24
C LEU A 664 -19.68 -16.15 -15.79
N PRO A 665 -20.63 -16.88 -15.16
CA PRO A 665 -22.02 -16.91 -15.59
C PRO A 665 -22.78 -15.66 -15.16
N ILE A 666 -22.35 -14.48 -15.63
CA ILE A 666 -23.02 -13.20 -15.34
C ILE A 666 -24.12 -13.00 -16.39
N SER A 667 -25.38 -13.06 -15.96
CA SER A 667 -26.56 -12.96 -16.83
C SER A 667 -26.96 -11.51 -17.12
N LEU A 668 -26.59 -10.58 -16.24
CA LEU A 668 -26.84 -9.15 -16.43
C LEU A 668 -26.04 -8.58 -17.61
N ASP A 669 -26.63 -7.63 -18.31
CA ASP A 669 -26.06 -6.96 -19.48
C ASP A 669 -25.45 -5.60 -19.10
N LYS A 670 -24.60 -5.03 -19.96
CA LYS A 670 -23.86 -3.78 -19.68
C LYS A 670 -24.79 -2.64 -19.22
N ASN A 671 -26.02 -2.57 -19.72
CA ASN A 671 -27.00 -1.55 -19.33
C ASN A 671 -27.46 -1.68 -17.87
N ASN A 672 -27.33 -2.86 -17.25
CA ASN A 672 -27.71 -3.08 -15.85
C ASN A 672 -26.60 -2.70 -14.87
N TYR A 673 -25.33 -2.66 -15.28
CA TYR A 673 -24.18 -2.46 -14.38
C TYR A 673 -23.15 -1.42 -14.85
N ALA A 674 -23.40 -0.72 -15.95
CA ALA A 674 -22.58 0.44 -16.35
C ALA A 674 -22.42 1.42 -15.18
N PHE A 675 -21.36 2.21 -15.19
CA PHE A 675 -21.20 3.28 -14.20
C PHE A 675 -22.46 4.16 -14.13
N GLY A 676 -22.93 4.46 -12.93
CA GLY A 676 -24.20 5.17 -12.65
C GLY A 676 -25.43 4.26 -12.54
N LYS A 677 -25.36 3.01 -13.03
CA LYS A 677 -26.46 2.05 -12.99
C LYS A 677 -26.27 1.05 -11.85
N ASN A 678 -27.24 0.98 -10.94
CA ASN A 678 -27.24 0.05 -9.80
C ASN A 678 -25.92 0.06 -9.00
N ASP A 679 -25.23 1.21 -8.92
CA ASP A 679 -24.06 1.36 -8.04
C ASP A 679 -24.44 1.11 -6.58
N ILE A 680 -25.65 1.53 -6.22
CA ILE A 680 -26.36 1.20 -4.99
C ILE A 680 -27.78 0.73 -5.38
N VAL A 681 -28.20 -0.37 -4.77
CA VAL A 681 -29.53 -0.97 -4.90
C VAL A 681 -30.19 -0.87 -3.52
N PRO A 682 -30.98 0.19 -3.27
CA PRO A 682 -31.50 0.46 -1.95
C PRO A 682 -32.50 -0.59 -1.50
N PHE A 683 -32.51 -0.90 -0.20
CA PHE A 683 -33.53 -1.75 0.38
C PHE A 683 -34.85 -0.99 0.52
N TYR A 684 -35.89 -1.50 -0.12
CA TYR A 684 -37.24 -0.97 -0.02
C TYR A 684 -38.24 -2.11 0.05
N GLU A 685 -38.71 -2.44 1.26
CA GLU A 685 -39.61 -3.58 1.48
C GLU A 685 -40.95 -3.39 0.75
N ILE A 686 -41.26 -4.29 -0.19
CA ILE A 686 -42.58 -4.37 -0.83
C ILE A 686 -43.43 -5.39 -0.06
N PRO A 687 -44.60 -4.99 0.48
CA PRO A 687 -45.43 -5.87 1.32
C PRO A 687 -45.77 -7.23 0.70
N SER A 688 -46.00 -7.30 -0.62
CA SER A 688 -46.38 -8.53 -1.31
C SER A 688 -45.29 -9.59 -1.40
N VAL A 689 -44.00 -9.20 -1.30
CA VAL A 689 -42.85 -10.12 -1.37
C VAL A 689 -42.05 -10.15 -0.07
N LYS A 690 -42.62 -9.59 1.01
CA LYS A 690 -41.99 -9.54 2.33
C LYS A 690 -41.61 -10.93 2.87
N ALA A 691 -42.39 -11.95 2.56
CA ALA A 691 -42.11 -13.33 2.97
C ALA A 691 -40.95 -13.99 2.21
N GLY A 692 -40.49 -13.37 1.12
CA GLY A 692 -39.36 -13.83 0.31
C GLY A 692 -39.60 -13.57 -1.18
N ILE A 693 -38.52 -13.34 -1.93
CA ILE A 693 -38.54 -13.22 -3.38
C ILE A 693 -37.61 -14.25 -4.03
N ASN A 694 -38.05 -14.83 -5.15
CA ASN A 694 -37.24 -15.72 -5.96
C ASN A 694 -36.08 -14.93 -6.59
N LEU A 695 -34.84 -15.31 -6.28
CA LEU A 695 -33.66 -14.58 -6.75
C LEU A 695 -33.54 -14.57 -8.29
N LYS A 696 -33.87 -15.68 -8.97
CA LYS A 696 -33.82 -15.75 -10.44
C LYS A 696 -34.84 -14.82 -11.08
N GLU A 697 -36.06 -14.76 -10.52
CA GLU A 697 -37.10 -13.84 -11.01
C GLU A 697 -36.75 -12.39 -10.72
N TYR A 698 -36.24 -12.09 -9.53
CA TYR A 698 -35.76 -10.75 -9.16
C TYR A 698 -34.69 -10.25 -10.14
N LEU A 699 -33.66 -11.06 -10.41
CA LEU A 699 -32.62 -10.71 -11.38
C LEU A 699 -33.18 -10.55 -12.80
N GLY A 700 -34.21 -11.33 -13.17
CA GLY A 700 -34.96 -11.14 -14.41
C GLY A 700 -35.62 -9.75 -14.48
N LEU A 701 -36.22 -9.28 -13.38
CA LEU A 701 -36.80 -7.93 -13.28
C LEU A 701 -35.74 -6.83 -13.36
N VAL A 702 -34.58 -7.03 -12.70
CA VAL A 702 -33.43 -6.10 -12.77
C VAL A 702 -32.92 -6.02 -14.22
N LYS A 703 -32.76 -7.17 -14.87
CA LYS A 703 -32.32 -7.28 -16.27
C LYS A 703 -33.24 -6.52 -17.22
N GLN A 704 -34.55 -6.64 -17.02
CA GLN A 704 -35.59 -5.98 -17.81
C GLN A 704 -35.78 -4.49 -17.47
N GLU A 705 -35.03 -3.95 -16.50
CA GLU A 705 -35.22 -2.59 -15.98
C GLU A 705 -36.71 -2.34 -15.58
N ASN A 706 -37.33 -3.31 -14.91
CA ASN A 706 -38.76 -3.26 -14.63
C ASN A 706 -39.11 -2.11 -13.66
N LYS A 707 -40.01 -1.23 -14.08
CA LYS A 707 -40.44 -0.05 -13.32
C LYS A 707 -41.01 -0.37 -11.93
N ALA A 708 -41.57 -1.56 -11.71
CA ALA A 708 -42.12 -1.97 -10.42
C ALA A 708 -41.07 -2.11 -9.31
N ILE A 709 -39.79 -2.30 -9.69
CA ILE A 709 -38.66 -2.39 -8.77
C ILE A 709 -37.63 -1.31 -9.04
N GLN A 710 -38.04 -0.16 -9.57
CA GLN A 710 -37.16 0.98 -9.78
C GLN A 710 -37.63 2.20 -8.99
N VAL A 711 -36.67 2.93 -8.44
CA VAL A 711 -36.88 4.20 -7.76
C VAL A 711 -35.94 5.27 -8.31
N PRO A 712 -36.36 6.55 -8.32
CA PRO A 712 -35.47 7.64 -8.67
C PRO A 712 -34.46 7.90 -7.56
N LEU A 713 -33.19 8.09 -7.93
CA LEU A 713 -32.14 8.62 -7.08
C LEU A 713 -32.27 10.14 -6.96
N THR A 714 -31.58 10.74 -5.99
CA THR A 714 -31.47 12.21 -5.84
C THR A 714 -30.86 12.89 -7.06
N SER A 715 -30.10 12.16 -7.89
CA SER A 715 -29.56 12.63 -9.18
C SER A 715 -30.62 12.74 -10.29
N GLY A 716 -31.81 12.17 -10.08
CA GLY A 716 -32.88 12.02 -11.07
C GLY A 716 -32.80 10.74 -11.89
N ASP A 717 -31.76 9.91 -11.73
CA ASP A 717 -31.61 8.64 -12.45
C ASP A 717 -32.37 7.51 -11.74
N MET A 718 -32.84 6.50 -12.48
CA MET A 718 -33.54 5.35 -11.90
C MET A 718 -32.54 4.26 -11.49
N THR A 719 -32.73 3.69 -10.30
CA THR A 719 -31.98 2.52 -9.80
C THR A 719 -32.93 1.40 -9.39
N SER A 720 -32.48 0.16 -9.41
CA SER A 720 -33.27 -0.98 -8.93
C SER A 720 -33.33 -0.99 -7.40
N ILE A 721 -34.41 -1.49 -6.81
CA ILE A 721 -34.52 -1.73 -5.36
C ILE A 721 -34.32 -3.18 -5.00
N LEU A 722 -33.95 -3.47 -3.76
CA LEU A 722 -34.09 -4.78 -3.12
C LEU A 722 -35.46 -4.84 -2.43
N PRO A 723 -36.45 -5.57 -2.97
CA PRO A 723 -37.83 -5.49 -2.50
C PRO A 723 -38.13 -6.36 -1.28
N SER A 724 -37.22 -7.26 -0.89
CA SER A 724 -37.38 -8.17 0.24
C SER A 724 -36.05 -8.45 0.91
N SER A 725 -36.08 -8.59 2.24
CA SER A 725 -34.90 -8.96 3.03
C SER A 725 -34.66 -10.48 3.04
N VAL A 726 -35.58 -11.26 2.48
CA VAL A 726 -35.50 -12.70 2.35
C VAL A 726 -35.41 -13.05 0.86
N LEU A 727 -34.36 -13.77 0.50
CA LEU A 727 -34.15 -14.31 -0.84
C LEU A 727 -34.30 -15.82 -0.79
N PHE A 728 -34.88 -16.40 -1.84
CA PHE A 728 -34.78 -17.83 -2.07
C PHE A 728 -34.34 -18.15 -3.49
N LEU A 729 -33.54 -19.20 -3.63
CA LEU A 729 -32.99 -19.70 -4.88
C LEU A 729 -33.46 -21.14 -5.08
N PRO A 730 -34.34 -21.42 -6.07
CA PRO A 730 -34.73 -22.78 -6.41
C PRO A 730 -33.53 -23.63 -6.83
N VAL A 731 -33.50 -24.88 -6.37
CA VAL A 731 -32.44 -25.85 -6.64
C VAL A 731 -33.07 -27.13 -7.20
N ASP A 732 -32.50 -27.66 -8.29
CA ASP A 732 -32.80 -29.02 -8.74
C ASP A 732 -31.98 -30.01 -7.90
N ALA A 733 -32.55 -30.47 -6.78
CA ALA A 733 -31.85 -31.34 -5.84
C ALA A 733 -31.41 -32.65 -6.50
N GLU A 734 -32.21 -33.22 -7.42
CA GLU A 734 -31.88 -34.46 -8.11
C GLU A 734 -30.72 -34.29 -9.09
N ALA A 735 -30.66 -33.18 -9.81
CA ALA A 735 -29.50 -32.83 -10.63
C ALA A 735 -28.24 -32.66 -9.76
N VAL A 736 -28.33 -31.93 -8.65
CA VAL A 736 -27.19 -31.69 -7.75
C VAL A 736 -26.67 -32.99 -7.14
N LYS A 737 -27.55 -33.90 -6.68
CA LYS A 737 -27.16 -35.21 -6.15
C LYS A 737 -26.40 -36.04 -7.17
N LYS A 738 -26.75 -35.95 -8.46
CA LYS A 738 -26.05 -36.66 -9.56
C LYS A 738 -24.68 -36.06 -9.89
N MET A 739 -24.38 -34.83 -9.47
CA MET A 739 -23.08 -34.19 -9.75
C MET A 739 -21.93 -34.74 -8.89
N ASN A 740 -22.21 -35.54 -7.84
CA ASN A 740 -21.21 -36.08 -6.91
C ASN A 740 -20.29 -35.01 -6.30
N ILE A 741 -20.82 -33.80 -6.06
CA ILE A 741 -20.07 -32.68 -5.46
C ILE A 741 -20.28 -32.53 -3.95
N ILE A 742 -21.15 -33.35 -3.35
CA ILE A 742 -21.55 -33.32 -1.94
C ILE A 742 -21.10 -34.62 -1.29
N LYS A 743 -20.57 -34.54 -0.07
CA LYS A 743 -20.20 -35.72 0.72
C LYS A 743 -21.44 -36.60 0.96
N SER A 744 -21.28 -37.92 0.90
CA SER A 744 -22.39 -38.87 0.90
C SER A 744 -23.32 -38.76 2.11
N ASP A 745 -22.78 -38.47 3.28
CA ASP A 745 -23.49 -38.24 4.55
C ASP A 745 -24.25 -36.89 4.58
N LEU A 746 -23.90 -35.94 3.70
CA LEU A 746 -24.56 -34.65 3.59
C LEU A 746 -25.69 -34.60 2.54
N VAL A 747 -25.80 -35.63 1.70
CA VAL A 747 -26.86 -35.78 0.69
C VAL A 747 -28.28 -35.62 1.28
N PRO A 748 -28.59 -36.14 2.49
CA PRO A 748 -29.91 -35.94 3.11
C PRO A 748 -30.25 -34.49 3.45
N PHE A 749 -29.25 -33.60 3.55
CA PHE A 749 -29.45 -32.17 3.86
C PHE A 749 -29.57 -31.29 2.61
N VAL A 750 -29.61 -31.89 1.42
CA VAL A 750 -29.86 -31.16 0.16
C VAL A 750 -31.33 -30.78 0.07
N SER A 751 -31.60 -29.49 -0.16
CA SER A 751 -32.95 -28.95 -0.32
C SER A 751 -33.25 -28.55 -1.76
N ASP A 752 -34.54 -28.56 -2.13
CA ASP A 752 -35.03 -28.04 -3.43
C ASP A 752 -35.00 -26.50 -3.52
N SER A 753 -34.55 -25.82 -2.46
CA SER A 753 -34.41 -24.37 -2.40
C SER A 753 -33.44 -23.95 -1.30
N ILE A 754 -32.61 -22.95 -1.58
CA ILE A 754 -31.84 -22.21 -0.57
C ILE A 754 -32.64 -20.97 -0.19
N SER A 755 -32.95 -20.79 1.09
CA SER A 755 -33.61 -19.58 1.61
C SER A 755 -32.78 -18.96 2.72
N TRP A 756 -32.56 -17.64 2.66
CA TRP A 756 -31.77 -16.91 3.65
C TRP A 756 -32.20 -15.44 3.76
N THR A 757 -31.88 -14.81 4.88
CA THR A 757 -32.11 -13.38 5.11
C THR A 757 -30.85 -12.61 4.72
N ILE A 758 -30.90 -11.86 3.62
CA ILE A 758 -29.79 -11.00 3.17
C ILE A 758 -29.64 -9.75 4.04
N GLY A 759 -30.71 -9.34 4.73
CA GLY A 759 -30.74 -8.18 5.62
C GLY A 759 -31.58 -7.03 5.07
N LYS A 760 -31.63 -5.92 5.82
CA LYS A 760 -32.39 -4.69 5.47
C LYS A 760 -31.48 -3.54 5.03
N GLY A 761 -30.23 -3.86 4.69
CA GLY A 761 -29.27 -2.89 4.17
C GLY A 761 -29.35 -2.79 2.66
N ASP A 762 -28.86 -1.67 2.13
CA ASP A 762 -28.68 -1.49 0.69
C ASP A 762 -27.64 -2.48 0.16
N LEU A 763 -27.83 -2.94 -1.08
CA LEU A 763 -26.83 -3.72 -1.79
C LEU A 763 -25.95 -2.79 -2.62
N TYR A 764 -24.66 -3.09 -2.69
CA TYR A 764 -23.77 -2.48 -3.68
C TYR A 764 -23.81 -3.28 -4.99
N LYS A 765 -23.34 -2.67 -6.08
CA LYS A 765 -23.22 -3.35 -7.37
C LYS A 765 -22.47 -4.69 -7.28
N SER A 766 -21.40 -4.75 -6.47
CA SER A 766 -20.66 -5.99 -6.23
C SER A 766 -21.56 -7.10 -5.68
N ASP A 767 -22.43 -6.78 -4.72
CA ASP A 767 -23.35 -7.74 -4.10
C ASP A 767 -24.39 -8.22 -5.13
N LEU A 768 -24.94 -7.30 -5.94
CA LEU A 768 -25.87 -7.64 -7.02
C LEU A 768 -25.23 -8.60 -8.03
N ILE A 769 -24.00 -8.35 -8.45
CA ILE A 769 -23.28 -9.21 -9.41
C ILE A 769 -22.93 -10.56 -8.78
N MET A 770 -22.57 -10.62 -7.50
CA MET A 770 -22.37 -11.88 -6.79
C MET A 770 -23.65 -12.73 -6.76
N LEU A 771 -24.79 -12.11 -6.42
CA LEU A 771 -26.09 -12.76 -6.46
C LEU A 771 -26.44 -13.28 -7.86
N ASP A 772 -26.14 -12.50 -8.90
CA ASP A 772 -26.31 -12.92 -10.30
C ASP A 772 -25.47 -14.14 -10.66
N ILE A 773 -24.18 -14.14 -10.30
CA ILE A 773 -23.28 -15.28 -10.49
C ILE A 773 -23.83 -16.51 -9.78
N ILE A 774 -24.25 -16.39 -8.52
CA ILE A 774 -24.79 -17.50 -7.72
C ILE A 774 -26.05 -18.07 -8.38
N ALA A 775 -26.99 -17.20 -8.77
CA ALA A 775 -28.26 -17.61 -9.35
C ALA A 775 -28.11 -18.24 -10.74
N SER A 776 -27.14 -17.80 -11.53
CA SER A 776 -26.94 -18.22 -12.92
C SER A 776 -25.99 -19.41 -13.10
N ASN A 777 -25.36 -19.87 -12.01
CA ASN A 777 -24.33 -20.91 -12.06
C ASN A 777 -24.89 -22.34 -12.14
N ASP A 778 -26.11 -22.58 -11.61
CA ASP A 778 -26.73 -23.92 -11.51
C ASP A 778 -25.77 -24.99 -10.94
N TRP A 779 -24.89 -24.61 -10.00
CA TRP A 779 -23.88 -25.46 -9.37
C TRP A 779 -22.83 -26.06 -10.33
N LYS A 780 -22.79 -25.64 -11.60
CA LYS A 780 -21.86 -26.15 -12.62
C LYS A 780 -20.41 -25.81 -12.34
N ARG A 781 -20.16 -24.62 -11.77
CA ARG A 781 -18.84 -24.23 -11.26
C ARG A 781 -18.87 -24.17 -9.73
N PRO A 782 -17.86 -24.70 -9.03
CA PRO A 782 -17.74 -24.50 -7.59
C PRO A 782 -17.59 -23.01 -7.24
N ILE A 783 -18.37 -22.50 -6.29
CA ILE A 783 -18.30 -21.11 -5.82
C ILE A 783 -17.65 -21.11 -4.44
N TYR A 784 -16.57 -20.33 -4.29
CA TYR A 784 -15.79 -20.19 -3.07
C TYR A 784 -15.69 -18.73 -2.63
N PHE A 785 -15.56 -18.55 -1.33
CA PHE A 785 -15.33 -17.29 -0.66
C PHE A 785 -14.07 -17.43 0.20
N SER A 786 -13.13 -16.50 0.07
CA SER A 786 -11.96 -16.47 0.95
C SER A 786 -12.40 -16.33 2.40
N SER A 787 -11.75 -17.04 3.33
CA SER A 787 -12.06 -16.95 4.76
C SER A 787 -11.66 -15.61 5.39
N THR A 788 -10.86 -14.81 4.68
CA THR A 788 -10.38 -13.47 5.08
C THR A 788 -11.39 -12.35 4.79
N LEU A 789 -12.50 -12.66 4.11
CA LEU A 789 -13.55 -11.68 3.81
C LEU A 789 -14.24 -11.15 5.07
N GLY A 790 -14.67 -9.89 5.01
CA GLY A 790 -15.55 -9.30 6.02
C GLY A 790 -16.92 -10.00 6.07
N GLY A 791 -17.57 -10.00 7.23
CA GLY A 791 -18.83 -10.74 7.46
C GLY A 791 -19.94 -10.44 6.45
N SER A 792 -20.10 -9.17 6.05
CA SER A 792 -21.12 -8.75 5.07
C SER A 792 -20.86 -9.30 3.66
N SER A 793 -19.59 -9.54 3.30
CA SER A 793 -19.20 -10.05 1.98
C SER A 793 -19.63 -11.50 1.72
N TYR A 794 -20.07 -12.23 2.75
CA TYR A 794 -20.64 -13.58 2.57
C TYR A 794 -22.15 -13.56 2.24
N LEU A 795 -22.78 -12.38 2.12
CA LEU A 795 -24.21 -12.22 1.80
C LEU A 795 -25.16 -12.98 2.74
N ASN A 796 -24.74 -13.21 3.99
CA ASN A 796 -25.42 -14.05 5.00
C ASN A 796 -25.67 -15.50 4.56
N LEU A 797 -24.84 -16.04 3.66
CA LEU A 797 -24.98 -17.41 3.14
C LEU A 797 -24.19 -18.47 3.93
N LYS A 798 -23.53 -18.10 5.05
CA LYS A 798 -22.61 -19.01 5.78
C LYS A 798 -23.24 -20.35 6.19
N GLU A 799 -24.53 -20.39 6.53
CA GLU A 799 -25.23 -21.65 6.87
C GLU A 799 -25.28 -22.68 5.73
N TYR A 800 -25.06 -22.23 4.49
CA TYR A 800 -25.01 -23.04 3.27
C TYR A 800 -23.57 -23.22 2.76
N MET A 801 -22.58 -22.81 3.54
CA MET A 801 -21.18 -22.92 3.17
C MET A 801 -20.50 -24.07 3.91
N GLN A 802 -19.49 -24.66 3.27
CA GLN A 802 -18.57 -25.59 3.90
C GLN A 802 -17.13 -25.06 3.84
N LEU A 803 -16.36 -25.19 4.91
CA LEU A 803 -14.95 -24.82 4.97
C LEU A 803 -14.08 -25.96 4.43
N GLU A 804 -13.22 -25.66 3.45
CA GLU A 804 -12.36 -26.64 2.75
C GLU A 804 -10.88 -26.22 2.74
N GLY A 805 -10.40 -25.61 3.83
CA GLY A 805 -9.07 -25.03 3.93
C GLY A 805 -9.16 -23.56 4.31
N TYR A 806 -8.69 -22.67 3.43
CA TYR A 806 -8.75 -21.20 3.59
C TYR A 806 -9.97 -20.59 2.87
N ALA A 807 -10.86 -21.42 2.33
CA ALA A 807 -12.01 -20.96 1.58
C ALA A 807 -13.28 -21.73 1.96
N TYR A 808 -14.39 -21.00 1.93
CA TYR A 808 -15.74 -21.50 2.11
C TYR A 808 -16.36 -21.80 0.75
N ARG A 809 -16.77 -23.04 0.51
CA ARG A 809 -17.55 -23.43 -0.68
C ARG A 809 -19.04 -23.31 -0.41
N LEU A 810 -19.76 -22.63 -1.30
CA LEU A 810 -21.22 -22.57 -1.27
C LEU A 810 -21.83 -23.85 -1.87
N LEU A 811 -22.78 -24.46 -1.15
CA LEU A 811 -23.54 -25.65 -1.58
C LEU A 811 -25.02 -25.52 -1.16
N PRO A 812 -25.96 -26.19 -1.83
CA PRO A 812 -27.37 -26.23 -1.41
C PRO A 812 -27.59 -27.23 -0.26
N VAL A 813 -26.76 -27.14 0.77
CA VAL A 813 -26.72 -28.05 1.92
C VAL A 813 -26.75 -27.19 3.18
N LYS A 814 -27.78 -27.36 4.00
CA LYS A 814 -27.87 -26.68 5.30
C LYS A 814 -27.69 -27.68 6.42
N VAL A 815 -26.50 -27.71 7.01
CA VAL A 815 -26.20 -28.60 8.14
C VAL A 815 -26.75 -27.98 9.44
N PRO A 816 -27.63 -28.69 10.19
CA PRO A 816 -28.16 -28.17 11.44
C PRO A 816 -27.07 -27.78 12.43
N GLY A 817 -27.16 -26.58 13.00
CA GLY A 817 -26.20 -26.05 13.98
C GLY A 817 -24.93 -25.42 13.39
N ALA A 818 -24.69 -25.54 12.08
CA ALA A 818 -23.51 -24.98 11.42
C ALA A 818 -23.72 -23.50 10.99
N SER A 819 -23.87 -22.59 11.95
CA SER A 819 -24.14 -21.17 11.67
C SER A 819 -22.98 -20.44 10.97
N ASP A 820 -21.74 -20.87 11.22
CA ASP A 820 -20.51 -20.34 10.61
C ASP A 820 -19.95 -21.26 9.51
N GLY A 821 -20.84 -21.95 8.81
CA GLY A 821 -20.51 -22.95 7.79
C GLY A 821 -20.04 -24.28 8.38
N TYR A 822 -20.30 -25.37 7.66
CA TYR A 822 -19.91 -26.72 8.07
C TYR A 822 -18.42 -26.98 7.81
N VAL A 823 -17.74 -27.78 8.63
CA VAL A 823 -16.35 -28.17 8.37
C VAL A 823 -16.33 -29.52 7.66
N ASN A 824 -15.88 -29.57 6.41
CA ASN A 824 -15.69 -30.85 5.73
C ASN A 824 -14.37 -31.49 6.17
N ALA A 825 -14.41 -32.27 7.25
CA ALA A 825 -13.22 -32.81 7.91
C ALA A 825 -12.28 -33.59 6.96
N ASP A 826 -12.82 -34.36 6.01
CA ASP A 826 -12.01 -35.16 5.07
C ASP A 826 -11.24 -34.29 4.09
N VAL A 827 -11.93 -33.34 3.46
CA VAL A 827 -11.30 -32.40 2.50
C VAL A 827 -10.34 -31.49 3.23
N MET A 828 -10.74 -30.97 4.39
CA MET A 828 -9.95 -30.02 5.15
C MET A 828 -8.70 -30.68 5.75
N TYR A 829 -8.79 -31.90 6.28
CA TYR A 829 -7.63 -32.67 6.73
C TYR A 829 -6.67 -32.94 5.58
N ASN A 830 -7.15 -33.45 4.44
CA ASN A 830 -6.30 -33.69 3.27
C ASN A 830 -5.61 -32.39 2.79
N ASN A 831 -6.36 -31.30 2.66
CA ASN A 831 -5.81 -30.03 2.19
C ASN A 831 -4.72 -29.49 3.15
N LEU A 832 -5.01 -29.36 4.46
CA LEU A 832 -4.08 -28.80 5.45
C LEU A 832 -2.86 -29.69 5.68
N MET A 833 -3.04 -31.01 5.66
CA MET A 833 -1.97 -31.96 6.01
C MET A 833 -1.08 -32.32 4.82
N THR A 834 -1.57 -32.26 3.58
CA THR A 834 -0.81 -32.76 2.42
C THR A 834 -0.67 -31.80 1.25
N LYS A 835 -1.57 -30.83 1.05
CA LYS A 835 -1.57 -29.95 -0.14
C LYS A 835 -1.07 -28.53 0.12
N MET A 836 -1.13 -28.08 1.37
CA MET A 836 -0.76 -26.71 1.72
C MET A 836 0.74 -26.55 1.98
N PHE A 837 1.23 -25.34 1.71
CA PHE A 837 2.61 -24.90 1.84
C PHE A 837 2.80 -24.08 3.12
N TRP A 838 3.95 -24.24 3.75
CA TRP A 838 4.20 -23.76 5.11
C TRP A 838 5.64 -23.30 5.33
N ARG A 839 6.32 -22.84 4.28
CA ARG A 839 7.78 -22.63 4.31
C ARG A 839 8.15 -21.54 5.33
N GLU A 840 9.17 -21.82 6.13
CA GLU A 840 9.86 -20.88 7.03
C GLU A 840 9.02 -20.32 8.20
N LEU A 841 7.77 -20.75 8.36
CA LEU A 841 6.91 -20.35 9.49
C LEU A 841 7.42 -20.88 10.84
N ASP A 842 8.27 -21.91 10.84
CA ASP A 842 8.92 -22.50 12.01
C ASP A 842 10.34 -21.94 12.26
N ASN A 843 10.82 -21.04 11.40
CA ASN A 843 12.15 -20.45 11.51
C ASN A 843 12.10 -19.15 12.35
N PRO A 844 12.70 -19.12 13.56
CA PRO A 844 12.69 -17.93 14.41
C PRO A 844 13.55 -16.77 13.87
N ASN A 845 14.43 -17.04 12.89
CA ASN A 845 15.26 -16.00 12.29
C ASN A 845 14.51 -15.21 11.21
N THR A 846 13.43 -15.77 10.64
CA THR A 846 12.58 -15.05 9.68
C THR A 846 11.87 -13.89 10.36
N TYR A 847 11.86 -12.72 9.72
CA TYR A 847 11.11 -11.57 10.22
C TYR A 847 9.71 -11.55 9.59
N TYR A 848 8.69 -11.60 10.45
CA TYR A 848 7.28 -11.48 10.08
C TYR A 848 6.72 -10.21 10.72
N ASP A 849 6.44 -9.22 9.90
CA ASP A 849 5.73 -8.03 10.35
C ASP A 849 4.23 -8.33 10.57
N ASN A 850 3.51 -7.38 11.15
CA ASN A 850 2.08 -7.48 11.42
C ASN A 850 1.20 -7.86 10.21
N THR A 851 1.61 -7.54 8.98
CA THR A 851 0.85 -7.96 7.79
C THR A 851 0.86 -9.48 7.66
N TYR A 852 2.01 -10.10 7.94
CA TYR A 852 2.19 -11.54 7.89
C TYR A 852 1.54 -12.24 9.09
N LEU A 853 1.72 -11.68 10.30
CA LEU A 853 1.13 -12.22 11.53
C LEU A 853 -0.41 -12.04 11.60
N GLY A 854 -0.95 -11.10 10.82
CA GLY A 854 -2.38 -10.81 10.75
C GLY A 854 -3.18 -11.86 9.97
N SER A 855 -3.94 -11.41 8.96
CA SER A 855 -4.89 -12.24 8.21
C SER A 855 -4.34 -13.60 7.73
N PRO A 856 -3.11 -13.71 7.20
CA PRO A 856 -2.57 -14.97 6.70
C PRO A 856 -2.36 -16.04 7.79
N VAL A 857 -1.61 -15.73 8.86
CA VAL A 857 -1.36 -16.64 9.99
C VAL A 857 -2.65 -16.91 10.77
N ALA A 858 -3.48 -15.89 10.99
CA ALA A 858 -4.78 -16.05 11.65
C ALA A 858 -5.66 -17.06 10.90
N THR A 859 -5.72 -16.96 9.57
CA THR A 859 -6.47 -17.90 8.72
C THR A 859 -5.98 -19.32 8.87
N ALA A 860 -4.65 -19.53 8.90
CA ALA A 860 -4.06 -20.84 9.11
C ALA A 860 -4.47 -21.46 10.47
N ARG A 861 -4.34 -20.69 11.55
CA ARG A 861 -4.68 -21.13 12.91
C ARG A 861 -6.16 -21.45 13.05
N ILE A 862 -7.03 -20.57 12.55
CA ILE A 862 -8.48 -20.81 12.54
C ILE A 862 -8.82 -22.07 11.76
N ALA A 863 -8.20 -22.30 10.60
CA ALA A 863 -8.45 -23.51 9.81
C ALA A 863 -8.08 -24.79 10.61
N PHE A 864 -6.88 -24.85 11.19
CA PHE A 864 -6.50 -26.00 12.03
C PHE A 864 -7.40 -26.18 13.25
N LEU A 865 -7.79 -25.09 13.91
CA LEU A 865 -8.69 -25.12 15.07
C LEU A 865 -10.05 -25.70 14.68
N ARG A 866 -10.65 -25.19 13.61
CA ARG A 866 -11.95 -25.65 13.11
C ARG A 866 -11.92 -27.11 12.65
N LEU A 867 -10.84 -27.53 11.98
CA LEU A 867 -10.63 -28.94 11.63
C LEU A 867 -10.55 -29.82 12.88
N THR A 868 -9.76 -29.41 13.88
CA THR A 868 -9.56 -30.17 15.11
C THR A 868 -10.87 -30.35 15.86
N GLY A 869 -11.65 -29.28 16.02
CA GLY A 869 -12.96 -29.32 16.67
C GLY A 869 -13.93 -30.27 15.95
N GLN A 870 -13.97 -30.23 14.61
CA GLN A 870 -14.82 -31.15 13.84
C GLN A 870 -14.36 -32.61 13.97
N LEU A 871 -13.06 -32.88 13.92
CA LEU A 871 -12.53 -34.24 14.08
C LEU A 871 -12.83 -34.82 15.47
N ILE A 872 -12.80 -34.00 16.52
CA ILE A 872 -13.20 -34.41 17.87
C ILE A 872 -14.70 -34.74 17.90
N ALA A 873 -15.53 -33.88 17.33
CA ALA A 873 -16.98 -34.10 17.22
C ALA A 873 -17.32 -35.39 16.44
N ASP A 874 -16.53 -35.71 15.42
CA ASP A 874 -16.65 -36.93 14.61
C ASP A 874 -16.04 -38.17 15.31
N GLY A 875 -15.46 -38.03 16.51
CA GLY A 875 -14.80 -39.12 17.24
C GLY A 875 -13.42 -39.52 16.72
N ARG A 876 -12.85 -38.77 15.76
CA ARG A 876 -11.56 -39.01 15.09
C ARG A 876 -10.38 -38.39 15.85
N LYS A 877 -10.23 -38.77 17.13
CA LYS A 877 -9.26 -38.14 18.05
C LYS A 877 -7.79 -38.22 17.59
N GLU A 878 -7.37 -39.32 16.98
CA GLU A 878 -5.98 -39.46 16.50
C GLU A 878 -5.65 -38.48 15.37
N GLU A 879 -6.61 -38.22 14.48
CA GLU A 879 -6.44 -37.24 13.40
C GLU A 879 -6.48 -35.82 13.95
N ALA A 880 -7.37 -35.55 14.91
CA ALA A 880 -7.41 -34.27 15.62
C ALA A 880 -6.08 -33.95 16.29
N LYS A 881 -5.47 -34.94 16.97
CA LYS A 881 -4.14 -34.82 17.58
C LYS A 881 -3.06 -34.50 16.55
N LYS A 882 -3.06 -35.17 15.39
CA LYS A 882 -2.11 -34.87 14.30
C LYS A 882 -2.31 -33.48 13.72
N ALA A 883 -3.55 -33.01 13.57
CA ALA A 883 -3.86 -31.69 13.03
C ALA A 883 -3.35 -30.56 13.96
N ILE A 884 -3.63 -30.67 15.27
CA ILE A 884 -3.16 -29.68 16.24
C ILE A 884 -1.64 -29.71 16.41
N GLU A 885 -1.03 -30.90 16.41
CA GLU A 885 0.43 -31.03 16.39
C GLU A 885 1.04 -30.39 15.16
N ARG A 886 0.46 -30.65 13.97
CA ARG A 886 0.91 -30.03 12.72
C ARG A 886 0.88 -28.51 12.81
N SER A 887 -0.20 -27.93 13.31
CA SER A 887 -0.31 -26.48 13.51
C SER A 887 0.80 -25.95 14.41
N LEU A 888 0.98 -26.55 15.59
CA LEU A 888 1.96 -26.10 16.59
C LEU A 888 3.42 -26.34 16.17
N THR A 889 3.69 -27.34 15.33
CA THR A 889 5.03 -27.55 14.74
C THR A 889 5.32 -26.59 13.59
N THR A 890 4.28 -26.17 12.86
CA THR A 890 4.42 -25.32 11.68
C THR A 890 4.50 -23.85 12.07
N MET A 891 3.77 -23.45 13.11
CA MET A 891 3.73 -22.09 13.66
C MET A 891 4.00 -22.11 15.17
N PRO A 892 5.20 -22.55 15.62
CA PRO A 892 5.56 -22.58 17.03
C PRO A 892 5.71 -21.15 17.59
N ASP A 893 5.45 -20.97 18.90
CA ASP A 893 5.52 -19.65 19.59
C ASP A 893 6.86 -18.93 19.38
N LYS A 894 7.94 -19.68 19.24
CA LYS A 894 9.30 -19.15 19.06
C LYS A 894 9.48 -18.40 17.73
N SER A 895 8.75 -18.77 16.68
CA SER A 895 8.82 -18.11 15.37
C SER A 895 7.59 -17.25 15.12
N ILE A 896 6.41 -17.78 15.43
CA ILE A 896 5.12 -17.08 15.32
C ILE A 896 4.48 -17.10 16.71
N PRO A 897 4.56 -15.98 17.47
CA PRO A 897 4.01 -15.91 18.82
C PRO A 897 2.54 -16.37 18.88
N TYR A 898 2.19 -17.06 19.96
CA TYR A 898 0.82 -17.45 20.26
C TYR A 898 -0.06 -16.21 20.46
N ASP A 899 -1.19 -16.22 19.76
CA ASP A 899 -2.18 -15.15 19.67
C ASP A 899 -3.54 -15.59 20.23
N GLN A 900 -4.57 -14.75 20.09
CA GLN A 900 -5.93 -15.07 20.52
C GLN A 900 -6.50 -16.35 19.90
N PHE A 901 -6.09 -16.73 18.69
CA PHE A 901 -6.55 -17.97 18.05
C PHE A 901 -5.85 -19.18 18.65
N SER A 902 -4.58 -19.01 19.04
CA SER A 902 -3.78 -20.03 19.69
C SER A 902 -4.33 -20.42 21.06
N ALA A 903 -4.90 -19.46 21.82
CA ALA A 903 -5.55 -19.74 23.11
C ALA A 903 -6.69 -20.77 22.97
N ASN A 904 -7.40 -20.76 21.85
CA ASN A 904 -8.52 -21.66 21.60
C ASN A 904 -8.08 -23.11 21.31
N PHE A 905 -6.78 -23.39 21.16
CA PHE A 905 -6.27 -24.77 21.09
C PHE A 905 -6.22 -25.46 22.47
N ILE A 906 -6.31 -24.72 23.58
CA ILE A 906 -6.18 -25.27 24.93
C ILE A 906 -7.30 -26.27 25.26
N GLY A 907 -8.56 -25.91 24.97
CA GLY A 907 -9.72 -26.81 25.14
C GLY A 907 -9.56 -28.12 24.36
N PRO A 908 -9.39 -28.08 23.03
CA PRO A 908 -9.13 -29.26 22.22
C PRO A 908 -7.95 -30.12 22.70
N LEU A 909 -6.87 -29.51 23.22
CA LEU A 909 -5.75 -30.28 23.78
C LEU A 909 -6.17 -31.05 25.04
N PHE A 910 -7.00 -30.47 25.91
CA PHE A 910 -7.56 -31.21 27.05
C PHE A 910 -8.47 -32.36 26.61
N ASP A 911 -9.34 -32.15 25.62
CA ASP A 911 -10.26 -33.17 25.08
C ASP A 911 -9.54 -34.38 24.45
N LEU A 912 -8.31 -34.15 23.98
CA LEU A 912 -7.41 -35.14 23.40
C LEU A 912 -6.47 -35.78 24.43
N GLY A 913 -6.49 -35.36 25.69
CA GLY A 913 -5.63 -35.87 26.76
C GLY A 913 -4.22 -35.28 26.80
N GLU A 914 -3.95 -34.22 26.02
CA GLU A 914 -2.66 -33.51 25.96
C GLU A 914 -2.53 -32.46 27.08
N THR A 915 -2.88 -32.83 28.32
CA THR A 915 -2.98 -31.92 29.47
C THR A 915 -1.71 -31.14 29.74
N LYS A 916 -0.54 -31.78 29.65
CA LYS A 916 0.75 -31.12 29.88
C LYS A 916 0.97 -29.99 28.88
N LYS A 917 0.74 -30.26 27.60
CA LYS A 917 0.92 -29.29 26.51
C LYS A 917 -0.07 -28.13 26.60
N ALA A 918 -1.34 -28.43 26.93
CA ALA A 918 -2.36 -27.41 27.19
C ALA A 918 -1.93 -26.45 28.31
N LEU A 919 -1.44 -26.98 29.44
CA LEU A 919 -0.99 -26.18 30.57
C LEU A 919 0.28 -25.37 30.26
N GLU A 920 1.20 -25.90 29.46
CA GLU A 920 2.40 -25.17 29.00
C GLU A 920 2.06 -23.97 28.10
N ILE A 921 1.11 -24.15 27.17
CA ILE A 921 0.61 -23.07 26.32
C ILE A 921 -0.13 -22.03 27.16
N ALA A 922 -1.02 -22.48 28.05
CA ALA A 922 -1.75 -21.61 28.98
C ALA A 922 -0.81 -20.75 29.83
N GLU A 923 0.25 -21.34 30.39
CA GLU A 923 1.22 -20.63 31.23
C GLU A 923 1.96 -19.56 30.43
N THR A 924 2.46 -19.92 29.24
CA THR A 924 3.18 -19.01 28.34
C THR A 924 2.30 -17.80 28.01
N MET A 925 1.07 -18.04 27.56
CA MET A 925 0.15 -16.99 27.14
C MET A 925 -0.35 -16.13 28.31
N ALA A 926 -0.66 -16.75 29.46
CA ALA A 926 -1.13 -16.03 30.64
C ALA A 926 -0.03 -15.13 31.24
N THR A 927 1.21 -15.60 31.25
CA THR A 927 2.36 -14.81 31.73
C THR A 927 2.58 -13.59 30.83
N ARG A 928 2.61 -13.80 29.50
CA ARG A 928 2.72 -12.72 28.51
C ARG A 928 1.57 -11.70 28.65
N ALA A 929 0.34 -12.17 28.82
CA ALA A 929 -0.82 -11.31 29.04
C ALA A 929 -0.71 -10.50 30.34
N ASP A 930 -0.26 -11.11 31.45
CA ASP A 930 -0.03 -10.40 32.71
C ASP A 930 1.00 -9.28 32.57
N GLU A 931 2.11 -9.54 31.88
CA GLU A 931 3.17 -8.57 31.62
C GLU A 931 2.67 -7.39 30.79
N VAL A 932 2.03 -7.66 29.65
CA VAL A 932 1.54 -6.61 28.74
C VAL A 932 0.47 -5.77 29.40
N LEU A 933 -0.51 -6.38 30.07
CA LEU A 933 -1.59 -5.65 30.75
C LEU A 933 -1.05 -4.85 31.95
N THR A 934 -0.08 -5.39 32.70
CA THR A 934 0.60 -4.64 33.78
C THR A 934 1.33 -3.42 33.21
N TRP A 935 2.06 -3.59 32.11
CA TRP A 935 2.79 -2.50 31.47
C TRP A 935 1.85 -1.41 30.92
N ALA A 936 0.79 -1.80 30.22
CA ALA A 936 -0.19 -0.87 29.67
C ALA A 936 -0.87 -0.04 30.77
N LYS A 937 -1.15 -0.66 31.92
CA LYS A 937 -1.73 0.00 33.09
C LYS A 937 -0.77 1.04 33.68
N ASN A 938 0.50 0.68 33.81
CA ASN A 938 1.51 1.54 34.44
C ASN A 938 1.92 2.73 33.57
N ASN A 939 1.85 2.60 32.24
CA ASN A 939 2.32 3.62 31.30
C ASN A 939 1.18 4.44 30.67
N SER A 940 -0.08 4.19 31.04
CA SER A 940 -1.26 4.81 30.42
C SER A 940 -1.29 4.67 28.88
N THR A 941 -0.61 3.65 28.36
CA THR A 941 -0.52 3.31 26.94
C THR A 941 -1.70 2.41 26.56
N THR A 942 -2.92 2.92 26.74
CA THR A 942 -4.14 2.16 26.49
C THR A 942 -4.47 2.14 25.00
N ARG A 943 -3.71 1.40 24.20
CA ARG A 943 -4.26 0.92 22.92
C ARG A 943 -5.34 -0.10 23.26
N ARG A 944 -6.58 0.40 23.34
CA ARG A 944 -7.75 -0.35 23.83
C ARG A 944 -7.93 -1.70 23.13
N ARG A 945 -7.55 -1.79 21.85
CA ARG A 945 -7.61 -3.03 21.07
C ARG A 945 -6.67 -4.11 21.63
N ASP A 946 -5.45 -3.75 21.99
CA ASP A 946 -4.42 -4.70 22.44
C ASP A 946 -4.77 -5.25 23.83
N SER A 947 -5.21 -4.37 24.75
CA SER A 947 -5.67 -4.79 26.08
C SER A 947 -6.87 -5.75 26.01
N ASN A 948 -7.81 -5.52 25.09
CA ASN A 948 -8.96 -6.40 24.90
C ASN A 948 -8.55 -7.80 24.42
N VAL A 949 -7.55 -7.90 23.53
CA VAL A 949 -7.04 -9.18 23.04
C VAL A 949 -6.43 -9.99 24.17
N TYR A 950 -5.58 -9.39 25.01
CA TYR A 950 -4.96 -10.10 26.13
C TYR A 950 -5.97 -10.47 27.23
N LEU A 951 -6.98 -9.62 27.49
CA LEU A 951 -8.08 -9.96 28.40
C LEU A 951 -8.91 -11.15 27.85
N TYR A 952 -9.17 -11.19 26.56
CA TYR A 952 -9.83 -12.32 25.91
C TYR A 952 -9.01 -13.61 26.04
N ILE A 953 -7.70 -13.56 25.77
CA ILE A 953 -6.79 -14.71 25.96
C ILE A 953 -6.89 -15.25 27.39
N MET A 954 -6.80 -14.36 28.38
CA MET A 954 -6.92 -14.74 29.80
C MET A 954 -8.27 -15.37 30.11
N GLN A 955 -9.36 -14.78 29.61
CA GLN A 955 -10.71 -15.31 29.80
C GLN A 955 -10.86 -16.73 29.24
N VAL A 956 -10.36 -16.95 28.01
CA VAL A 956 -10.37 -18.29 27.36
C VAL A 956 -9.58 -19.28 28.21
N ILE A 957 -8.35 -18.95 28.61
CA ILE A 957 -7.51 -19.84 29.43
C ILE A 957 -8.22 -20.26 30.72
N VAL A 958 -8.85 -19.31 31.42
CA VAL A 958 -9.59 -19.60 32.66
C VAL A 958 -10.77 -20.53 32.40
N GLN A 959 -11.56 -20.25 31.36
CA GLN A 959 -12.73 -21.03 31.00
C GLN A 959 -12.36 -22.48 30.64
N GLU A 960 -11.38 -22.66 29.74
CA GLU A 960 -10.95 -23.99 29.30
C GLU A 960 -10.34 -24.81 30.45
N CYS A 961 -9.57 -24.18 31.34
CA CYS A 961 -9.05 -24.88 32.53
C CYS A 961 -10.16 -25.33 33.48
N ARG A 962 -11.22 -24.54 33.65
CA ARG A 962 -12.39 -24.92 34.48
C ARG A 962 -13.16 -26.07 33.85
N ASP A 963 -13.43 -25.98 32.55
CA ASP A 963 -14.19 -27.00 31.82
C ASP A 963 -13.45 -28.34 31.82
N ALA A 964 -12.11 -28.31 31.71
CA ALA A 964 -11.23 -29.47 31.84
C ALA A 964 -10.93 -29.91 33.30
N LYS A 965 -11.59 -29.30 34.30
CA LYS A 965 -11.45 -29.58 35.75
C LYS A 965 -10.02 -29.43 36.29
N GLN A 966 -9.21 -28.55 35.68
CA GLN A 966 -7.87 -28.18 36.15
C GLN A 966 -7.94 -27.04 37.18
N GLU A 967 -8.59 -27.31 38.32
CA GLU A 967 -8.96 -26.29 39.34
C GLU A 967 -7.79 -25.43 39.84
N ALA A 968 -6.62 -26.03 40.05
CA ALA A 968 -5.45 -25.30 40.52
C ALA A 968 -4.96 -24.26 39.48
N ALA A 969 -4.93 -24.65 38.20
CA ALA A 969 -4.57 -23.76 37.10
C ALA A 969 -5.64 -22.69 36.86
N ALA A 970 -6.92 -23.09 36.86
CA ALA A 970 -8.05 -22.17 36.71
C ALA A 970 -8.02 -21.04 37.76
N LYS A 971 -7.84 -21.38 39.04
CA LYS A 971 -7.74 -20.39 40.13
C LYS A 971 -6.54 -19.46 39.98
N LYS A 972 -5.39 -19.99 39.55
CA LYS A 972 -4.18 -19.19 39.29
C LYS A 972 -4.44 -18.15 38.20
N TYR A 973 -4.94 -18.56 37.04
CA TYR A 973 -5.16 -17.65 35.91
C TYR A 973 -6.33 -16.69 36.15
N GLU A 974 -7.36 -17.11 36.89
CA GLU A 974 -8.46 -16.24 37.28
C GLU A 974 -7.99 -15.09 38.15
N ALA A 975 -7.09 -15.34 39.10
CA ALA A 975 -6.50 -14.27 39.91
C ALA A 975 -5.78 -13.22 39.05
N ILE A 976 -5.04 -13.66 38.02
CA ILE A 976 -4.38 -12.77 37.05
C ILE A 976 -5.41 -12.01 36.20
N PHE A 977 -6.46 -12.68 35.72
CA PHE A 977 -7.51 -12.04 34.94
C PHE A 977 -8.24 -10.95 35.74
N GLN A 978 -8.63 -11.25 36.98
CA GLN A 978 -9.31 -10.29 37.87
C GLN A 978 -8.42 -9.10 38.25
N LYS A 979 -7.10 -9.31 38.42
CA LYS A 979 -6.11 -8.24 38.63
C LYS A 979 -6.20 -7.14 37.54
N HIS A 980 -6.47 -7.52 36.29
CA HIS A 980 -6.49 -6.61 35.15
C HIS A 980 -7.88 -6.17 34.71
N LEU A 981 -8.90 -7.03 34.85
CA LEU A 981 -10.27 -6.72 34.44
C LEU A 981 -10.78 -5.43 35.09
N ALA A 982 -10.50 -5.24 36.39
CA ALA A 982 -10.88 -4.03 37.12
C ALA A 982 -10.15 -2.77 36.63
N ALA A 983 -8.95 -2.89 36.06
CA ALA A 983 -8.14 -1.77 35.57
C ALA A 983 -8.53 -1.33 34.15
N PHE A 984 -9.03 -2.26 33.33
CA PHE A 984 -9.30 -2.02 31.90
C PHE A 984 -10.78 -2.12 31.51
N ASN A 985 -11.67 -2.37 32.48
CA ASN A 985 -13.14 -2.48 32.38
C ASN A 985 -13.68 -2.55 30.93
N MET A 986 -13.99 -3.76 30.48
CA MET A 986 -14.47 -4.09 29.13
C MET A 986 -15.76 -3.35 28.70
N TYR A 987 -16.40 -2.59 29.60
CA TYR A 987 -17.66 -1.88 29.37
C TYR A 987 -17.71 -0.44 29.94
N GLY A 988 -16.57 0.19 30.22
CA GLY A 988 -16.52 1.58 30.70
C GLY A 988 -16.67 2.64 29.61
N GLY A 989 -17.80 2.64 28.91
CA GLY A 989 -18.28 3.83 28.19
C GLY A 989 -19.24 4.58 29.10
N GLY A 990 -18.80 5.71 29.67
CA GLY A 990 -19.64 6.62 30.44
C GLY A 990 -19.13 6.91 31.84
N GLN A 991 -18.27 7.92 31.96
CA GLN A 991 -18.58 9.14 32.71
C GLN A 991 -18.03 10.34 31.95
#